data_AF-A0A2S7PM59-F1
#
_entry.id   AF-A0A2S7PM59-F1
#
_cell.length_a   1.000
_cell.length_b   1.000
_cell.length_c   1.000
_cell.angle_alpha   90.00
_cell.angle_beta   90.00
_cell.angle_gamma   90.00
#
_symmetry.space_group_name_H-M   'P 1'
#
loop_
_entity.id
_entity.type
_entity.pdbx_description
1 polymer ?
#
loop_
_entity_poly.entity_id
_entity_poly.type
_entity_poly.pdbx_seq_one_letter_code
_entity_poly.pdbx_strand_id
1 'polypeptide(L)'
;MPWNIFQGIFPIHPIPNHRPFLGHGSYTGSCVICGHKYSIAEKLARLHCDHYFHFSCIRKYWDSAGDLSYACPSCKKKPSPQSDKATETEKELSNLAANAKRTVEEAAKRDFTRTVGFGEVARCRFETDLKSQGPPDQSIDRSTNMARTKASRDTKLQGKVKDNQPVQSHAREEEKAALRSQRSSIVDRNMDKDGAKKATDEPRNDTGVKKVSVFLTSEPAPTKKRARGDDEVLPDTKKAKVDLPLNPPPMERLDVYVCGSGDSGELGLGAKPFDGKKPLGVQRPRYNHLLKGITQIGVGGMHCIALTDDQKVLTWGVNDDGALARNTTWESAPTKDADADSNSVEEEMDLNPLESTPTAISTAFLGTKRAAQVVASDSASFILTDDGMVYGWGTFRGNEGLIGFTSQGAAQAAVTKDDDSKKKYQIQLEPILIPGLKNIKSLARGSNHVLALDNKGNVFSWGSWQQCQIGRRPPVRPPFSGLIPAPFMKKIKYIAAGTYHSFAIDTHDRVWAWGLNNFGQTGITSNAGQDGAIINVPTQVKSLSNYKIKQIKGGVHHTIACTEDGQVLIWGRCHDDQAGMDLSTLPQDDMIFSQGKPGILTKPTVVPGISATVVAAGIDNSMVVSKEGTVYAWGFSASFRTGLGTVNSVTRPTLVENSAVKGKRMTFVGCGGQFGVLAGPENR
;
A
#
# COMPACT_ATOMS: atom_id res chain seq x y z
N MET A 1 64.66 -0.93 -54.43
CA MET A 1 65.42 0.29 -54.06
C MET A 1 64.45 1.46 -54.05
N PRO A 2 64.70 2.53 -53.27
CA PRO A 2 64.95 2.61 -51.82
C PRO A 2 63.89 3.55 -51.15
N TRP A 3 63.80 3.79 -49.84
CA TRP A 3 64.52 3.39 -48.61
C TRP A 3 63.54 2.56 -47.71
N ASN A 4 63.75 2.06 -46.48
CA ASN A 4 64.59 2.37 -45.30
C ASN A 4 64.16 3.67 -44.57
N ILE A 5 63.95 3.74 -43.25
CA ILE A 5 64.58 3.07 -42.08
C ILE A 5 63.58 3.20 -40.86
N PHE A 6 63.54 2.42 -39.76
CA PHE A 6 64.33 1.26 -39.32
C PHE A 6 63.54 0.23 -38.44
N GLN A 7 63.50 0.39 -37.10
CA GLN A 7 63.13 -0.63 -36.07
C GLN A 7 62.66 0.05 -34.76
N GLY A 8 61.96 -0.57 -33.79
CA GLY A 8 61.41 -1.94 -33.69
C GLY A 8 60.94 -2.31 -32.25
N ILE A 9 60.74 -3.62 -31.99
CA ILE A 9 60.52 -4.31 -30.68
C ILE A 9 59.10 -4.31 -30.06
N PHE A 10 58.60 -5.52 -29.75
CA PHE A 10 57.48 -5.93 -28.85
C PHE A 10 58.07 -6.91 -27.79
N PRO A 11 57.38 -7.36 -26.71
CA PRO A 11 55.96 -7.21 -26.29
C PRO A 11 55.82 -6.46 -24.93
N ILE A 12 54.71 -6.34 -24.17
CA ILE A 12 53.78 -7.35 -23.56
C ILE A 12 52.47 -6.68 -23.05
N HIS A 13 51.31 -7.29 -23.39
CA HIS A 13 49.94 -7.23 -22.78
C HIS A 13 49.19 -5.89 -22.52
N PRO A 14 47.84 -5.91 -22.38
CA PRO A 14 46.98 -4.75 -22.68
C PRO A 14 46.37 -4.02 -21.46
N ILE A 15 45.88 -2.79 -21.70
CA ILE A 15 45.01 -2.00 -20.81
C ILE A 15 43.73 -1.64 -21.60
N PRO A 16 42.51 -1.76 -21.02
CA PRO A 16 41.26 -1.70 -21.79
C PRO A 16 40.63 -0.30 -21.94
N ASN A 17 40.04 -0.10 -23.12
CA ASN A 17 38.82 0.66 -23.46
C ASN A 17 38.58 2.05 -22.82
N HIS A 18 38.68 3.08 -23.67
CA HIS A 18 37.96 4.35 -23.47
C HIS A 18 36.44 4.13 -23.43
N ARG A 19 35.73 4.89 -22.59
CA ARG A 19 34.29 5.18 -22.72
C ARG A 19 34.10 6.64 -23.19
N PRO A 20 33.01 6.98 -23.91
CA PRO A 20 32.74 8.35 -24.33
C PRO A 20 32.38 9.26 -23.14
N PHE A 21 32.70 10.55 -23.26
CA PHE A 21 32.35 11.58 -22.29
C PHE A 21 30.86 11.97 -22.37
N LEU A 22 30.20 12.09 -21.22
CA LEU A 22 28.98 12.89 -21.06
C LEU A 22 29.34 14.18 -20.30
N GLY A 23 29.06 15.33 -20.90
CA GLY A 23 29.40 16.63 -20.32
C GLY A 23 28.36 17.13 -19.32
N HIS A 24 28.77 17.43 -18.09
CA HIS A 24 27.92 18.11 -17.10
C HIS A 24 27.80 19.62 -17.42
N GLY A 25 26.65 20.04 -17.96
CA GLY A 25 26.27 21.45 -18.06
C GLY A 25 25.67 21.97 -16.75
N SER A 26 26.22 23.05 -16.19
CA SER A 26 25.74 23.68 -14.95
C SER A 26 24.85 24.90 -15.22
N TYR A 27 23.55 24.78 -14.91
CA TYR A 27 22.59 25.87 -15.10
C TYR A 27 22.49 26.78 -13.86
N THR A 28 22.93 28.03 -13.99
CA THR A 28 22.76 29.10 -12.98
C THR A 28 21.74 30.13 -13.44
N GLY A 29 20.74 30.42 -12.60
CA GLY A 29 19.77 31.51 -12.84
C GLY A 29 20.15 32.79 -12.08
N SER A 30 19.66 33.94 -12.53
CA SER A 30 19.78 35.23 -11.83
C SER A 30 18.43 35.90 -11.61
N CYS A 31 18.29 36.64 -10.51
CA CYS A 31 17.08 37.43 -10.25
C CYS A 31 17.07 38.73 -11.06
N VAL A 32 16.07 38.92 -11.92
CA VAL A 32 15.96 40.10 -12.81
C VAL A 32 15.88 41.44 -12.05
N ILE A 33 15.42 41.43 -10.79
CA ILE A 33 15.24 42.65 -9.97
C ILE A 33 16.51 43.02 -9.17
N CYS A 34 17.42 42.07 -8.89
CA CYS A 34 18.57 42.33 -8.01
C CYS A 34 19.90 41.65 -8.42
N GLY A 35 19.97 41.03 -9.60
CA GLY A 35 21.18 40.43 -10.18
C GLY A 35 21.71 39.17 -9.47
N HIS A 36 21.21 38.82 -8.29
CA HIS A 36 21.73 37.72 -7.47
C HIS A 36 21.60 36.37 -8.20
N LYS A 37 22.73 35.68 -8.37
CA LYS A 37 22.82 34.36 -9.02
C LYS A 37 22.55 33.24 -8.01
N TYR A 38 21.87 32.18 -8.44
CA TYR A 38 21.63 30.99 -7.61
C TYR A 38 21.68 29.70 -8.44
N SER A 39 22.06 28.59 -7.78
CA SER A 39 22.02 27.26 -8.36
C SER A 39 20.59 26.72 -8.35
N ILE A 40 20.14 26.15 -9.46
CA ILE A 40 18.78 25.61 -9.59
C ILE A 40 18.61 24.33 -8.76
N ALA A 41 19.69 23.56 -8.53
CA ALA A 41 19.69 22.33 -7.74
C ALA A 41 19.22 22.54 -6.29
N GLU A 42 19.54 23.69 -5.68
CA GLU A 42 19.33 23.93 -4.25
C GLU A 42 17.84 24.15 -3.85
N LYS A 43 16.98 24.43 -4.85
CA LYS A 43 15.51 24.52 -4.65
C LYS A 43 14.77 23.23 -5.01
N LEU A 44 15.23 22.50 -6.04
CA LEU A 44 14.63 21.20 -6.41
C LEU A 44 14.75 20.19 -5.26
N ALA A 45 15.90 20.18 -4.56
CA ALA A 45 16.16 19.32 -3.40
C ALA A 45 15.20 19.52 -2.19
N ARG A 46 14.27 20.49 -2.23
CA ARG A 46 13.27 20.73 -1.16
C ARG A 46 11.82 20.49 -1.60
N LEU A 47 11.58 19.98 -2.80
CA LEU A 47 10.25 19.64 -3.33
C LEU A 47 10.11 18.15 -3.70
N HIS A 48 11.05 17.30 -3.28
CA HIS A 48 10.95 15.85 -3.40
C HIS A 48 9.91 15.25 -2.44
N CYS A 49 8.65 15.20 -2.90
CA CYS A 49 7.86 13.98 -2.74
C CYS A 49 8.18 13.08 -3.93
N ASP A 50 8.70 11.88 -3.68
CA ASP A 50 9.26 11.06 -4.75
C ASP A 50 8.22 10.68 -5.81
N HIS A 51 8.58 10.89 -7.07
CA HIS A 51 7.81 10.48 -8.24
C HIS A 51 8.68 9.57 -9.10
N TYR A 52 8.20 8.37 -9.38
CA TYR A 52 8.73 7.53 -10.45
C TYR A 52 8.40 8.19 -11.80
N PHE A 53 9.33 9.00 -12.31
CA PHE A 53 9.17 9.74 -13.56
C PHE A 53 9.29 8.80 -14.78
N HIS A 54 8.16 8.28 -15.26
CA HIS A 54 8.05 7.77 -16.62
C HIS A 54 7.98 8.93 -17.63
N PHE A 55 8.73 8.83 -18.73
CA PHE A 55 8.90 9.90 -19.73
C PHE A 55 7.59 10.41 -20.36
N SER A 56 6.51 9.62 -20.37
CA SER A 56 5.21 10.00 -20.91
C SER A 56 4.49 11.09 -20.11
N CYS A 57 4.77 11.24 -18.82
CA CYS A 57 4.08 12.21 -17.95
C CYS A 57 4.53 13.66 -18.19
N ILE A 58 5.78 13.88 -18.62
CA ILE A 58 6.38 15.22 -18.82
C ILE A 58 5.54 16.06 -19.80
N ARG A 59 5.06 15.44 -20.89
CA ARG A 59 4.39 16.14 -21.99
C ARG A 59 3.01 16.71 -21.64
N LYS A 60 2.34 16.23 -20.59
CA LYS A 60 1.06 16.79 -20.12
C LYS A 60 1.20 17.81 -18.99
N TYR A 61 2.32 17.79 -18.26
CA TYR A 61 2.53 18.71 -17.14
C TYR A 61 3.04 20.08 -17.60
N TRP A 62 3.77 20.13 -18.72
CA TRP A 62 4.33 21.37 -19.27
C TRP A 62 3.26 22.33 -19.83
N ASP A 63 2.25 21.79 -20.52
CA ASP A 63 1.17 22.57 -21.15
C ASP A 63 0.22 23.26 -20.16
N SER A 64 0.34 22.96 -18.85
CA SER A 64 -0.53 23.49 -17.78
C SER A 64 0.20 24.39 -16.77
N ALA A 65 1.47 24.74 -17.01
CA ALA A 65 2.33 25.45 -16.06
C ALA A 65 2.52 26.96 -16.37
N GLY A 66 1.59 27.57 -17.11
CA GLY A 66 1.49 29.02 -17.22
C GLY A 66 0.99 29.66 -15.91
N ASP A 67 1.46 30.88 -15.62
CA ASP A 67 1.01 31.75 -14.53
C ASP A 67 1.10 31.22 -13.09
N LEU A 68 2.33 31.12 -12.56
CA LEU A 68 2.58 31.23 -11.11
C LEU A 68 3.72 32.22 -10.83
N SER A 69 3.36 33.43 -10.38
CA SER A 69 4.30 34.46 -9.92
C SER A 69 4.46 34.41 -8.39
N TYR A 70 5.69 34.17 -7.91
CA TYR A 70 6.01 34.14 -6.48
C TYR A 70 7.29 34.91 -6.14
N ALA A 71 7.28 35.57 -4.98
CA ALA A 71 8.30 36.55 -4.58
C ALA A 71 9.60 35.93 -4.04
N CYS A 72 10.70 36.67 -4.16
CA CYS A 72 12.01 36.27 -3.63
C CYS A 72 12.08 36.43 -2.09
N PRO A 73 12.53 35.42 -1.31
CA PRO A 73 12.58 35.47 0.16
C PRO A 73 13.45 36.58 0.78
N SER A 74 14.29 37.27 0.01
CA SER A 74 15.25 38.27 0.51
C SER A 74 14.71 39.71 0.54
N CYS A 75 13.50 39.97 0.04
CA CYS A 75 13.03 41.34 -0.27
C CYS A 75 11.82 41.78 0.57
N LYS A 76 12.04 42.42 1.72
CA LYS A 76 10.97 42.94 2.60
C LYS A 76 10.37 44.30 2.14
N LYS A 77 9.62 44.32 1.03
CA LYS A 77 8.63 45.39 0.73
C LYS A 77 7.39 44.82 0.03
N LYS A 78 6.20 45.31 0.40
CA LYS A 78 4.94 45.07 -0.35
C LYS A 78 4.82 46.08 -1.50
N PRO A 79 4.26 45.72 -2.67
CA PRO A 79 3.74 46.67 -3.63
C PRO A 79 2.46 47.36 -3.12
N SER A 80 2.29 48.63 -3.48
CA SER A 80 1.00 49.34 -3.50
C SER A 80 0.37 49.27 -4.90
N PRO A 81 -0.95 49.46 -5.06
CA PRO A 81 -1.63 49.37 -6.36
C PRO A 81 -1.42 50.61 -7.25
N GLN A 82 -1.90 50.51 -8.51
CA GLN A 82 -1.78 51.46 -9.64
C GLN A 82 -0.43 51.36 -10.40
N SER A 83 -0.37 51.48 -11.73
CA SER A 83 -1.41 51.79 -12.74
C SER A 83 -1.23 50.99 -14.05
N ASP A 84 -2.30 50.91 -14.85
CA ASP A 84 -2.34 50.17 -16.11
C ASP A 84 -1.51 50.80 -17.24
N LYS A 85 -0.76 49.95 -17.97
CA LYS A 85 -0.39 50.10 -19.40
C LYS A 85 0.29 48.84 -19.91
N ALA A 86 -0.47 47.97 -20.58
CA ALA A 86 0.08 46.85 -21.34
C ALA A 86 0.90 47.36 -22.54
N THR A 87 2.06 46.77 -22.79
CA THR A 87 2.95 47.20 -23.89
C THR A 87 2.53 46.59 -25.22
N GLU A 88 2.90 47.26 -26.31
CA GLU A 88 2.43 46.95 -27.67
C GLU A 88 2.78 45.52 -28.11
N THR A 89 3.95 45.02 -27.69
CA THR A 89 4.42 43.64 -27.86
C THR A 89 3.52 42.57 -27.23
N GLU A 90 2.80 42.86 -26.16
CA GLU A 90 1.87 41.89 -25.54
C GLU A 90 0.63 41.65 -26.42
N LYS A 91 0.21 42.66 -27.18
CA LYS A 91 -0.89 42.54 -28.16
C LYS A 91 -0.45 41.74 -29.39
N GLU A 92 0.78 41.91 -29.85
CA GLU A 92 1.32 41.12 -30.98
C GLU A 92 1.42 39.63 -30.63
N LEU A 93 1.94 39.29 -29.44
CA LEU A 93 2.00 37.91 -28.95
C LEU A 93 0.61 37.28 -28.79
N SER A 94 -0.37 38.04 -28.28
CA SER A 94 -1.77 37.59 -28.17
C SER A 94 -2.39 37.32 -29.55
N ASN A 95 -2.16 38.20 -30.53
CA ASN A 95 -2.65 38.03 -31.90
C ASN A 95 -2.00 36.83 -32.63
N LEU A 96 -0.70 36.60 -32.42
CA LEU A 96 0.01 35.42 -32.93
C LEU A 96 -0.58 34.12 -32.36
N ALA A 97 -0.83 34.07 -31.05
CA ALA A 97 -1.45 32.91 -30.39
C ALA A 97 -2.89 32.66 -30.87
N ALA A 98 -3.67 33.73 -31.10
CA ALA A 98 -5.03 33.63 -31.63
C ALA A 98 -5.07 33.10 -33.07
N ASN A 99 -4.15 33.55 -33.94
CA ASN A 99 -4.03 33.06 -35.31
C ASN A 99 -3.56 31.60 -35.37
N ALA A 100 -2.63 31.19 -34.51
CA ALA A 100 -2.17 29.80 -34.40
C ALA A 100 -3.29 28.83 -33.98
N LYS A 101 -4.22 29.24 -33.09
CA LYS A 101 -5.40 28.43 -32.76
C LYS A 101 -6.35 28.28 -33.95
N ARG A 102 -6.59 29.34 -34.73
CA ARG A 102 -7.46 29.29 -35.91
C ARG A 102 -6.95 28.35 -37.00
N THR A 103 -5.65 28.36 -37.31
CA THR A 103 -5.09 27.45 -38.33
C THR A 103 -5.16 25.98 -37.91
N VAL A 104 -5.03 25.67 -36.61
CA VAL A 104 -5.24 24.31 -36.09
C VAL A 104 -6.71 23.87 -36.18
N GLU A 105 -7.67 24.74 -35.84
CA GLU A 105 -9.10 24.43 -36.00
C GLU A 105 -9.55 24.31 -37.46
N GLU A 106 -8.95 25.05 -38.39
CA GLU A 106 -9.22 24.92 -39.83
C GLU A 106 -8.60 23.66 -40.44
N ALA A 107 -7.41 23.24 -39.97
CA ALA A 107 -6.82 21.96 -40.35
C ALA A 107 -7.72 20.79 -39.91
N ALA A 108 -8.14 20.76 -38.64
CA ALA A 108 -9.03 19.73 -38.10
C ALA A 108 -10.38 19.63 -38.82
N LYS A 109 -10.88 20.72 -39.42
CA LYS A 109 -12.11 20.73 -40.24
C LYS A 109 -11.91 20.25 -41.68
N ARG A 110 -10.67 20.30 -42.22
CA ARG A 110 -10.35 19.81 -43.56
C ARG A 110 -10.14 18.29 -43.64
N ASP A 111 -9.52 17.68 -42.62
CA ASP A 111 -9.32 16.21 -42.65
C ASP A 111 -10.63 15.41 -42.48
N PHE A 112 -11.66 16.00 -41.88
CA PHE A 112 -13.00 15.37 -41.82
C PHE A 112 -13.78 15.41 -43.16
N THR A 113 -13.25 16.07 -44.20
CA THR A 113 -13.93 16.22 -45.51
C THR A 113 -13.20 15.57 -46.69
N ARG A 114 -12.28 14.61 -46.45
CA ARG A 114 -11.56 13.90 -47.52
C ARG A 114 -11.59 12.36 -47.51
N THR A 115 -12.59 11.73 -46.88
CA THR A 115 -12.88 10.30 -47.12
C THR A 115 -14.38 9.97 -47.10
N VAL A 116 -14.98 9.88 -48.29
CA VAL A 116 -16.08 8.98 -48.77
C VAL A 116 -16.61 9.60 -50.07
N GLY A 117 -16.70 8.85 -51.18
CA GLY A 117 -17.10 9.47 -52.47
C GLY A 117 -17.20 8.63 -53.75
N PHE A 118 -17.56 7.34 -53.68
CA PHE A 118 -18.08 6.48 -54.77
C PHE A 118 -18.73 5.27 -54.04
N GLY A 119 -20.03 4.97 -54.09
CA GLY A 119 -20.86 4.49 -55.21
C GLY A 119 -21.26 3.02 -54.92
N GLU A 120 -22.48 2.50 -55.10
CA GLU A 120 -23.74 3.08 -55.59
C GLU A 120 -25.00 2.33 -55.06
N VAL A 121 -26.08 3.10 -54.84
CA VAL A 121 -27.54 2.85 -54.63
C VAL A 121 -28.14 1.42 -54.57
N ALA A 122 -28.86 1.14 -53.47
CA ALA A 122 -30.23 0.59 -53.42
C ALA A 122 -30.84 0.78 -52.01
N ARG A 123 -32.10 1.19 -51.76
CA ARG A 123 -33.20 1.72 -52.62
C ARG A 123 -34.16 2.57 -51.74
N CYS A 124 -35.03 3.34 -52.38
CA CYS A 124 -36.20 4.15 -51.91
C CYS A 124 -36.93 3.72 -50.60
N ARG A 125 -37.66 4.57 -49.84
CA ARG A 125 -38.12 5.98 -50.03
C ARG A 125 -38.77 6.58 -48.74
N PHE A 126 -39.15 7.87 -48.85
CA PHE A 126 -40.20 8.62 -48.11
C PHE A 126 -39.86 9.36 -46.81
N GLU A 127 -40.72 10.34 -46.52
CA GLU A 127 -40.45 11.60 -45.82
C GLU A 127 -41.34 11.79 -44.57
N THR A 128 -41.17 12.94 -43.92
CA THR A 128 -42.07 13.56 -42.93
C THR A 128 -43.52 13.67 -43.45
N ASP A 129 -44.58 13.87 -42.63
CA ASP A 129 -44.66 14.90 -41.60
C ASP A 129 -45.89 14.82 -40.64
N LEU A 130 -45.77 15.55 -39.52
CA LEU A 130 -46.79 16.26 -38.71
C LEU A 130 -48.21 15.70 -38.34
N LYS A 131 -48.55 15.95 -37.05
CA LYS A 131 -49.87 16.38 -36.46
C LYS A 131 -50.96 15.36 -36.01
N SER A 132 -51.00 15.22 -34.67
CA SER A 132 -52.12 15.66 -33.79
C SER A 132 -53.29 14.70 -33.46
N GLN A 133 -54.05 15.14 -32.43
CA GLN A 133 -55.30 14.63 -31.85
C GLN A 133 -55.19 13.56 -30.74
N GLY A 134 -56.28 13.43 -29.97
CA GLY A 134 -56.33 12.83 -28.64
C GLY A 134 -57.02 11.46 -28.56
N PRO A 135 -57.46 11.04 -27.36
CA PRO A 135 -57.77 9.63 -27.06
C PRO A 135 -59.25 9.24 -27.26
N PRO A 136 -59.53 7.94 -27.22
CA PRO A 136 -60.70 7.39 -26.55
C PRO A 136 -60.34 6.60 -25.27
N ASP A 137 -61.38 6.24 -24.51
CA ASP A 137 -61.36 5.69 -23.15
C ASP A 137 -62.35 4.50 -23.05
N GLN A 138 -62.47 3.86 -21.87
CA GLN A 138 -63.55 2.95 -21.42
C GLN A 138 -63.49 1.49 -21.93
N SER A 139 -63.96 0.48 -21.18
CA SER A 139 -64.22 0.27 -19.73
C SER A 139 -64.32 -1.26 -19.47
N ILE A 140 -64.37 -1.84 -18.26
CA ILE A 140 -65.47 -1.94 -17.24
C ILE A 140 -64.83 -2.63 -16.00
N ASP A 141 -64.81 -2.05 -14.78
CA ASP A 141 -65.77 -2.22 -13.63
C ASP A 141 -65.70 -3.65 -12.98
N ARG A 142 -65.67 -3.93 -11.65
CA ARG A 142 -66.22 -3.30 -10.40
C ARG A 142 -65.32 -3.56 -9.16
N SER A 143 -65.05 -2.57 -8.29
CA SER A 143 -65.69 -2.20 -6.98
C SER A 143 -65.33 -3.13 -5.77
N THR A 144 -65.32 -2.72 -4.49
CA THR A 144 -65.97 -1.61 -3.75
C THR A 144 -65.10 -0.93 -2.65
N ASN A 145 -65.38 0.37 -2.36
CA ASN A 145 -65.44 1.11 -1.06
C ASN A 145 -64.55 0.69 0.16
N MET A 146 -64.00 1.57 1.02
CA MET A 146 -63.97 3.06 1.23
C MET A 146 -62.80 3.36 2.24
N ALA A 147 -62.53 4.51 2.90
CA ALA A 147 -63.20 5.79 3.20
C ALA A 147 -62.17 6.97 3.29
N ARG A 148 -62.52 8.16 3.86
CA ARG A 148 -61.68 9.39 3.79
C ARG A 148 -62.08 10.53 4.76
N THR A 149 -61.11 11.28 5.32
CA THR A 149 -61.26 12.72 5.72
C THR A 149 -59.91 13.46 5.90
N LYS A 150 -59.91 14.81 5.76
CA LYS A 150 -58.75 15.74 5.92
C LYS A 150 -59.23 17.21 6.09
N ALA A 151 -58.73 17.95 7.10
CA ALA A 151 -58.61 19.43 7.20
C ALA A 151 -57.96 19.79 8.57
N SER A 152 -57.15 20.84 8.84
CA SER A 152 -56.63 22.04 8.14
C SER A 152 -57.37 23.39 8.33
N ARG A 153 -56.90 24.24 9.27
CA ARG A 153 -56.43 25.65 9.05
C ARG A 153 -56.10 26.45 10.33
N ASP A 154 -55.35 27.55 10.16
CA ASP A 154 -54.82 28.48 11.17
C ASP A 154 -55.73 29.67 11.53
N THR A 155 -55.51 30.33 12.68
CA THR A 155 -55.24 31.80 12.76
C THR A 155 -54.66 32.26 14.12
N LYS A 156 -54.22 33.54 14.22
CA LYS A 156 -53.61 34.20 15.40
C LYS A 156 -54.49 35.35 15.95
N LEU A 157 -54.25 35.77 17.21
CA LEU A 157 -53.96 37.15 17.70
C LEU A 157 -53.85 37.15 19.25
N GLN A 158 -52.71 37.52 19.85
CA GLN A 158 -52.39 38.80 20.54
C GLN A 158 -53.28 39.17 21.75
N GLY A 159 -52.78 39.65 22.91
CA GLY A 159 -51.42 40.12 23.31
C GLY A 159 -51.10 39.74 24.78
N LYS A 160 -50.58 40.57 25.72
CA LYS A 160 -49.81 41.86 25.81
C LYS A 160 -49.87 42.32 27.30
N VAL A 161 -48.90 42.84 28.08
CA VAL A 161 -47.40 42.91 28.18
C VAL A 161 -47.07 43.23 29.69
N LYS A 162 -45.78 43.35 30.09
CA LYS A 162 -45.17 44.06 31.26
C LYS A 162 -44.58 43.19 32.39
N ASP A 163 -43.40 43.50 32.96
CA ASP A 163 -42.30 44.42 32.54
C ASP A 163 -40.95 44.13 33.26
N ASN A 164 -39.91 44.84 32.81
CA ASN A 164 -38.61 45.13 33.44
C ASN A 164 -37.46 44.09 33.44
N GLN A 165 -36.41 44.50 32.72
CA GLN A 165 -34.99 44.18 32.91
C GLN A 165 -34.33 45.36 33.69
N PRO A 166 -33.03 45.33 34.11
CA PRO A 166 -31.94 45.64 33.18
C PRO A 166 -30.58 44.93 33.49
N VAL A 167 -29.51 45.45 32.88
CA VAL A 167 -28.20 44.84 32.59
C VAL A 167 -27.07 45.45 33.47
N GLN A 168 -25.85 44.90 33.34
CA GLN A 168 -24.51 45.39 33.76
C GLN A 168 -23.96 44.78 35.07
N SER A 169 -22.78 44.15 35.17
CA SER A 169 -21.44 44.15 34.50
C SER A 169 -20.37 45.00 35.19
N HIS A 170 -19.33 44.35 35.72
CA HIS A 170 -18.05 44.97 36.13
C HIS A 170 -16.89 43.96 36.02
N ALA A 171 -15.65 44.45 36.01
CA ALA A 171 -14.40 43.70 35.88
C ALA A 171 -13.22 44.44 36.55
N ARG A 172 -12.01 43.82 36.56
CA ARG A 172 -10.73 44.25 37.20
C ARG A 172 -10.71 44.06 38.74
N GLU A 173 -9.56 43.92 39.42
CA GLU A 173 -8.14 44.12 39.00
C GLU A 173 -7.13 43.10 39.63
N GLU A 174 -5.82 43.41 39.55
CA GLU A 174 -4.60 42.58 39.80
C GLU A 174 -4.37 42.16 41.29
N GLU A 175 -3.40 41.31 41.70
CA GLU A 175 -1.93 41.56 41.68
C GLU A 175 -1.01 40.29 41.54
N LYS A 176 0.24 40.30 42.05
CA LYS A 176 1.47 39.75 41.39
C LYS A 176 2.36 38.84 42.26
N ALA A 177 3.33 38.21 41.59
CA ALA A 177 4.76 38.04 41.98
C ALA A 177 5.29 36.80 42.79
N ALA A 178 6.14 36.03 42.10
CA ALA A 178 7.55 35.72 42.43
C ALA A 178 8.01 34.97 43.72
N LEU A 179 8.46 33.71 43.51
CA LEU A 179 9.81 33.19 43.81
C LEU A 179 10.46 33.27 45.24
N ARG A 180 10.65 32.06 45.81
CA ARG A 180 11.97 31.45 46.23
C ARG A 180 12.32 31.31 47.74
N SER A 181 12.57 30.03 48.10
CA SER A 181 13.47 29.48 49.16
C SER A 181 13.25 29.77 50.66
N GLN A 182 13.18 28.68 51.44
CA GLN A 182 14.19 28.17 52.39
C GLN A 182 13.87 26.66 52.63
N ARG A 183 14.80 25.70 52.84
CA ARG A 183 15.66 25.40 54.01
C ARG A 183 14.86 25.30 55.35
N SER A 184 15.07 24.29 56.21
CA SER A 184 15.97 23.12 56.14
C SER A 184 15.62 22.00 57.14
N SER A 185 15.97 20.77 56.75
CA SER A 185 16.29 19.57 57.55
C SER A 185 16.22 19.58 59.09
N ILE A 186 15.73 18.48 59.63
CA ILE A 186 16.40 17.76 60.74
C ILE A 186 16.79 16.35 60.23
N VAL A 187 17.96 15.88 60.65
CA VAL A 187 18.57 14.56 60.42
C VAL A 187 18.62 13.84 61.81
N ASP A 188 18.96 12.57 62.04
CA ASP A 188 19.90 11.67 61.38
C ASP A 188 19.73 10.25 61.94
N ARG A 189 20.06 9.20 61.16
CA ARG A 189 21.11 8.21 61.52
C ARG A 189 21.22 7.03 60.55
N ASN A 190 22.45 6.85 60.08
CA ASN A 190 23.00 5.75 59.28
C ASN A 190 23.10 4.43 60.14
N MET A 191 23.60 3.27 59.66
CA MET A 191 24.61 3.03 58.63
C MET A 191 24.65 1.56 58.12
N ASP A 192 25.34 1.33 57.00
CA ASP A 192 25.51 0.05 56.28
C ASP A 192 26.39 -1.01 56.99
N LYS A 193 26.37 -2.26 56.49
CA LYS A 193 27.52 -2.85 55.75
C LYS A 193 27.31 -4.26 55.13
N ASP A 194 27.80 -4.38 53.89
CA ASP A 194 28.51 -5.47 53.18
C ASP A 194 28.54 -6.94 53.71
N GLY A 195 28.51 -7.96 52.81
CA GLY A 195 28.65 -9.38 53.23
C GLY A 195 28.66 -10.53 52.18
N ALA A 196 29.32 -10.37 51.03
CA ALA A 196 29.26 -11.26 49.84
C ALA A 196 29.51 -12.81 49.98
N LYS A 197 28.86 -13.59 49.07
CA LYS A 197 29.26 -14.88 48.38
C LYS A 197 28.75 -16.28 48.83
N LYS A 198 28.15 -16.98 47.83
CA LYS A 198 28.25 -18.42 47.44
C LYS A 198 28.02 -19.56 48.45
N ALA A 199 27.08 -20.47 48.13
CA ALA A 199 27.32 -21.88 47.74
C ALA A 199 25.98 -22.56 47.32
N THR A 200 26.03 -23.80 46.81
CA THR A 200 24.86 -24.65 46.49
C THR A 200 24.65 -25.73 47.56
N ASP A 201 23.43 -26.29 47.66
CA ASP A 201 23.15 -27.73 47.42
C ASP A 201 21.71 -28.15 47.83
N GLU A 202 21.26 -29.29 47.30
CA GLU A 202 20.04 -30.08 47.59
C GLU A 202 20.52 -31.56 47.79
N PRO A 203 19.74 -32.60 48.23
CA PRO A 203 18.27 -32.72 48.34
C PRO A 203 17.67 -33.60 49.49
N ARG A 204 16.32 -33.77 49.48
CA ARG A 204 15.46 -34.96 49.85
C ARG A 204 15.15 -35.43 51.31
N ASN A 205 13.87 -35.84 51.46
CA ASN A 205 13.25 -36.86 52.36
C ASN A 205 13.24 -36.65 53.91
N ASP A 206 12.34 -37.25 54.74
CA ASP A 206 11.28 -38.27 54.54
C ASP A 206 10.12 -38.27 55.61
N THR A 207 9.02 -39.03 55.33
CA THR A 207 8.02 -39.64 56.26
C THR A 207 7.02 -38.80 57.12
N GLY A 208 5.95 -39.46 57.64
CA GLY A 208 4.88 -38.91 58.52
C GLY A 208 3.91 -39.98 59.10
N VAL A 209 2.89 -39.62 59.91
CA VAL A 209 1.91 -40.53 60.61
C VAL A 209 0.74 -39.73 61.29
N LYS A 210 -0.41 -40.23 61.81
CA LYS A 210 -1.56 -41.13 61.38
C LYS A 210 -2.70 -41.04 62.46
N LYS A 211 -4.01 -40.94 62.13
CA LYS A 211 -5.19 -41.32 63.00
C LYS A 211 -6.57 -41.36 62.27
N VAL A 212 -7.60 -42.03 62.84
CA VAL A 212 -8.74 -42.67 62.08
C VAL A 212 -10.10 -42.78 62.85
N SER A 213 -11.24 -42.86 62.12
CA SER A 213 -12.59 -43.42 62.46
C SER A 213 -13.26 -44.06 61.19
N VAL A 214 -14.30 -44.94 61.13
CA VAL A 214 -15.40 -45.47 62.02
C VAL A 214 -16.69 -44.59 61.98
N PHE A 215 -17.97 -45.02 61.75
CA PHE A 215 -18.71 -46.30 61.42
C PHE A 215 -20.07 -45.96 60.69
N LEU A 216 -21.15 -46.76 60.37
CA LEU A 216 -21.60 -48.17 60.60
C LEU A 216 -22.43 -48.79 59.39
N THR A 217 -23.78 -49.03 59.45
CA THR A 217 -24.58 -49.95 58.55
C THR A 217 -26.11 -49.66 58.34
N SER A 218 -26.68 -49.95 57.14
CA SER A 218 -27.96 -50.70 56.83
C SER A 218 -28.67 -50.29 55.49
N GLU A 219 -29.58 -51.15 54.95
CA GLU A 219 -30.17 -51.11 53.58
C GLU A 219 -31.55 -51.85 53.53
N PRO A 220 -32.34 -51.93 52.41
CA PRO A 220 -32.39 -51.12 51.17
C PRO A 220 -33.83 -50.71 50.68
N ALA A 221 -33.93 -49.72 49.77
CA ALA A 221 -35.09 -49.50 48.85
C ALA A 221 -34.70 -48.59 47.65
N PRO A 222 -35.34 -48.67 46.46
CA PRO A 222 -34.74 -48.16 45.21
C PRO A 222 -35.22 -46.78 44.71
N THR A 223 -34.34 -45.97 44.11
CA THR A 223 -34.65 -45.14 42.91
C THR A 223 -33.45 -44.42 42.26
N LYS A 224 -33.42 -44.47 40.91
CA LYS A 224 -32.81 -43.49 39.95
C LYS A 224 -31.28 -43.27 39.94
N LYS A 225 -30.80 -42.82 38.75
CA LYS A 225 -29.43 -42.44 38.37
C LYS A 225 -28.37 -43.56 38.45
N ARG A 226 -28.03 -44.15 37.30
CA ARG A 226 -26.83 -44.98 37.12
C ARG A 226 -25.72 -44.17 36.45
N ALA A 227 -24.52 -44.21 37.02
CA ALA A 227 -23.28 -43.84 36.36
C ALA A 227 -22.15 -44.71 36.92
N ARG A 228 -21.31 -45.24 36.03
CA ARG A 228 -20.09 -46.04 36.31
C ARG A 228 -20.30 -47.37 37.04
N GLY A 229 -19.96 -48.46 36.36
CA GLY A 229 -19.15 -49.52 36.96
C GLY A 229 -17.69 -49.29 36.57
N ASP A 230 -16.77 -50.00 37.20
CA ASP A 230 -15.34 -49.87 36.95
C ASP A 230 -14.87 -50.89 35.88
N ASP A 231 -14.19 -50.38 34.85
CA ASP A 231 -13.36 -51.17 33.93
C ASP A 231 -11.87 -50.95 34.27
N GLU A 232 -11.01 -51.90 33.93
CA GLU A 232 -9.59 -51.89 34.31
C GLU A 232 -8.86 -50.61 33.87
N VAL A 233 -8.29 -49.88 34.84
CA VAL A 233 -7.40 -48.74 34.56
C VAL A 233 -6.04 -49.27 34.12
N LEU A 234 -5.94 -49.56 32.82
CA LEU A 234 -4.66 -49.65 32.10
C LEU A 234 -3.77 -48.45 32.48
N PRO A 235 -2.45 -48.62 32.64
CA PRO A 235 -1.56 -47.55 33.08
C PRO A 235 -1.71 -46.35 32.14
N ASP A 236 -2.13 -45.22 32.70
CA ASP A 236 -2.56 -44.03 31.93
C ASP A 236 -1.40 -43.51 31.07
N THR A 237 -1.37 -43.98 29.81
CA THR A 237 -0.42 -43.56 28.80
C THR A 237 -0.73 -42.12 28.50
N LYS A 238 -0.06 -41.20 29.23
CA LYS A 238 -0.12 -39.75 29.05
C LYS A 238 -0.09 -39.46 27.56
N LYS A 239 -1.27 -39.19 26.98
CA LYS A 239 -1.39 -38.92 25.55
C LYS A 239 -0.46 -37.77 25.27
N ALA A 240 0.62 -38.05 24.53
CA ALA A 240 1.59 -37.04 24.18
C ALA A 240 0.81 -35.87 23.58
N LYS A 241 0.93 -34.68 24.17
CA LYS A 241 0.29 -33.51 23.57
C LYS A 241 0.92 -33.37 22.20
N VAL A 242 0.11 -33.61 21.17
CA VAL A 242 0.45 -33.24 19.80
C VAL A 242 0.41 -31.72 19.82
N ASP A 243 1.57 -31.11 20.09
CA ASP A 243 1.72 -29.67 20.12
C ASP A 243 1.42 -29.14 18.73
N LEU A 244 0.19 -28.61 18.58
CA LEU A 244 -0.31 -28.09 17.33
C LEU A 244 0.59 -26.92 16.88
N PRO A 245 0.93 -26.81 15.58
CA PRO A 245 1.75 -25.71 15.08
C PRO A 245 1.09 -24.37 15.41
N LEU A 246 1.90 -23.40 15.83
CA LEU A 246 1.43 -22.05 16.14
C LEU A 246 0.78 -21.41 14.90
N ASN A 247 1.38 -21.65 13.74
CA ASN A 247 0.87 -21.24 12.44
C ASN A 247 0.72 -22.49 11.55
N PRO A 248 -0.47 -23.08 11.41
CA PRO A 248 -0.66 -24.20 10.49
C PRO A 248 -0.40 -23.75 9.04
N PRO A 249 0.41 -24.48 8.25
CA PRO A 249 0.59 -24.19 6.83
C PRO A 249 -0.73 -24.17 6.05
N PRO A 250 -0.88 -23.31 5.03
CA PRO A 250 -2.06 -23.28 4.17
C PRO A 250 -2.13 -24.55 3.30
N MET A 251 -3.31 -25.18 3.26
CA MET A 251 -3.54 -26.48 2.61
C MET A 251 -4.52 -26.42 1.42
N GLU A 252 -5.23 -25.30 1.23
CA GLU A 252 -6.11 -25.09 0.07
C GLU A 252 -5.24 -24.71 -1.13
N ARG A 253 -5.27 -25.51 -2.20
CA ARG A 253 -4.59 -25.19 -3.46
C ARG A 253 -5.38 -24.15 -4.24
N LEU A 254 -4.67 -23.31 -4.98
CA LEU A 254 -5.19 -22.12 -5.65
C LEU A 254 -4.84 -22.11 -7.15
N ASP A 255 -5.86 -21.91 -7.98
CA ASP A 255 -5.71 -21.42 -9.35
C ASP A 255 -5.31 -19.94 -9.31
N VAL A 256 -4.25 -19.54 -10.03
CA VAL A 256 -3.69 -18.19 -10.00
C VAL A 256 -3.93 -17.45 -11.33
N TYR A 257 -4.35 -16.19 -11.25
CA TYR A 257 -4.58 -15.31 -12.39
C TYR A 257 -3.86 -13.98 -12.21
N VAL A 258 -3.30 -13.45 -13.29
CA VAL A 258 -2.51 -12.22 -13.28
C VAL A 258 -2.99 -11.24 -14.35
N CYS A 259 -2.85 -9.95 -14.10
CA CYS A 259 -3.18 -8.86 -15.03
C CYS A 259 -2.33 -7.62 -14.75
N GLY A 260 -2.14 -6.76 -15.76
CA GLY A 260 -1.31 -5.56 -15.67
C GLY A 260 -0.13 -5.54 -16.65
N SER A 261 0.87 -4.71 -16.34
CA SER A 261 2.20 -4.83 -16.96
C SER A 261 2.94 -6.05 -16.37
N GLY A 262 3.85 -6.63 -17.16
CA GLY A 262 4.80 -7.64 -16.73
C GLY A 262 6.19 -7.36 -17.27
N ASP A 263 6.47 -6.08 -17.54
CA ASP A 263 7.64 -5.60 -18.30
C ASP A 263 8.95 -5.74 -17.50
N SER A 264 8.85 -6.16 -16.23
CA SER A 264 9.97 -6.58 -15.37
C SER A 264 9.71 -7.95 -14.72
N GLY A 265 8.89 -8.78 -15.37
CA GLY A 265 8.66 -10.19 -15.03
C GLY A 265 7.60 -10.43 -13.94
N GLU A 266 6.95 -9.38 -13.42
CA GLU A 266 6.13 -9.42 -12.20
C GLU A 266 4.89 -10.33 -12.30
N LEU A 267 4.40 -10.56 -13.51
CA LEU A 267 3.28 -11.45 -13.81
C LEU A 267 3.65 -12.95 -13.70
N GLY A 268 4.94 -13.29 -13.71
CA GLY A 268 5.41 -14.67 -13.53
C GLY A 268 5.01 -15.61 -14.67
N LEU A 269 4.84 -15.11 -15.89
CA LEU A 269 4.37 -15.88 -17.05
C LEU A 269 5.50 -16.46 -17.91
N GLY A 270 6.76 -16.32 -17.48
CA GLY A 270 7.95 -16.70 -18.25
C GLY A 270 8.31 -15.70 -19.36
N ALA A 271 9.51 -15.85 -19.92
CA ALA A 271 10.05 -14.95 -20.95
C ALA A 271 9.44 -15.15 -22.35
N LYS A 272 8.87 -16.33 -22.65
CA LYS A 272 8.40 -16.70 -23.99
C LYS A 272 6.88 -16.64 -24.10
N PRO A 273 6.30 -16.38 -25.29
CA PRO A 273 4.85 -16.47 -25.48
C PRO A 273 4.32 -17.88 -25.15
N PHE A 274 3.17 -17.93 -24.49
CA PHE A 274 2.46 -19.18 -24.18
C PHE A 274 1.04 -19.09 -24.73
N ASP A 275 0.52 -20.17 -25.34
CA ASP A 275 -0.83 -20.20 -25.92
C ASP A 275 -1.10 -19.01 -26.86
N GLY A 276 -0.12 -18.72 -27.74
CA GLY A 276 -0.13 -17.61 -28.70
C GLY A 276 -0.03 -16.21 -28.10
N LYS A 277 0.11 -16.05 -26.77
CA LYS A 277 0.01 -14.76 -26.08
C LYS A 277 1.35 -14.33 -25.49
N LYS A 278 1.84 -13.13 -25.87
CA LYS A 278 2.98 -12.46 -25.20
C LYS A 278 2.72 -12.39 -23.67
N PRO A 279 3.73 -12.58 -22.80
CA PRO A 279 3.57 -12.55 -21.33
C PRO A 279 3.33 -11.13 -20.78
N LEU A 280 3.64 -10.10 -21.57
CA LEU A 280 3.47 -8.68 -21.25
C LEU A 280 2.03 -8.19 -21.45
N GLY A 281 1.72 -7.00 -20.92
CA GLY A 281 0.50 -6.23 -21.24
C GLY A 281 -0.83 -6.98 -21.03
N VAL A 282 -1.00 -7.67 -19.90
CA VAL A 282 -2.09 -8.61 -19.66
C VAL A 282 -3.38 -7.89 -19.25
N GLN A 283 -4.17 -7.51 -20.26
CA GLN A 283 -5.32 -6.60 -20.15
C GLN A 283 -6.49 -7.08 -19.27
N ARG A 284 -6.69 -8.41 -19.18
CA ARG A 284 -7.73 -9.10 -18.41
C ARG A 284 -7.08 -10.29 -17.68
N PRO A 285 -7.57 -10.75 -16.52
CA PRO A 285 -6.96 -11.85 -15.76
C PRO A 285 -6.65 -13.06 -16.63
N ARG A 286 -5.37 -13.43 -16.69
CA ARG A 286 -4.87 -14.61 -17.41
C ARG A 286 -4.40 -15.65 -16.41
N TYR A 287 -4.82 -16.88 -16.60
CA TYR A 287 -4.33 -18.01 -15.81
C TYR A 287 -2.80 -18.13 -15.93
N ASN A 288 -2.11 -18.26 -14.80
CA ASN A 288 -0.68 -18.49 -14.79
C ASN A 288 -0.40 -20.00 -14.89
N HIS A 289 0.10 -20.43 -16.05
CA HIS A 289 0.34 -21.83 -16.37
C HIS A 289 1.55 -22.45 -15.64
N LEU A 290 2.47 -21.62 -15.12
CA LEU A 290 3.68 -22.04 -14.40
C LEU A 290 3.44 -22.26 -12.90
N LEU A 291 2.39 -21.65 -12.35
CA LEU A 291 2.03 -21.74 -10.93
C LEU A 291 1.14 -22.97 -10.69
N LYS A 292 1.70 -23.98 -10.02
CA LYS A 292 1.03 -25.26 -9.69
C LYS A 292 1.20 -25.60 -8.21
N GLY A 293 0.17 -26.21 -7.61
CA GLY A 293 0.17 -26.58 -6.19
C GLY A 293 0.23 -25.39 -5.22
N ILE A 294 0.00 -24.15 -5.68
CA ILE A 294 0.12 -22.93 -4.87
C ILE A 294 -0.92 -22.94 -3.76
N THR A 295 -0.51 -22.70 -2.52
CA THR A 295 -1.40 -22.57 -1.36
C THR A 295 -1.45 -21.15 -0.78
N GLN A 296 -0.50 -20.29 -1.15
CA GLN A 296 -0.49 -18.87 -0.74
C GLN A 296 0.40 -18.02 -1.66
N ILE A 297 0.06 -16.74 -1.82
CA ILE A 297 0.87 -15.74 -2.54
C ILE A 297 1.04 -14.48 -1.69
N GLY A 298 2.27 -13.99 -1.58
CA GLY A 298 2.62 -12.65 -1.14
C GLY A 298 2.95 -11.77 -2.36
N VAL A 299 2.11 -10.75 -2.60
CA VAL A 299 2.32 -9.78 -3.69
C VAL A 299 3.09 -8.58 -3.15
N GLY A 300 4.27 -8.31 -3.72
CA GLY A 300 5.14 -7.19 -3.39
C GLY A 300 4.89 -5.95 -4.25
N GLY A 301 5.88 -5.07 -4.34
CA GLY A 301 5.85 -3.90 -5.23
C GLY A 301 6.12 -4.29 -6.68
N MET A 302 7.29 -4.88 -6.96
CA MET A 302 7.73 -5.30 -8.30
C MET A 302 8.04 -6.80 -8.39
N HIS A 303 7.69 -7.58 -7.36
CA HIS A 303 7.95 -9.01 -7.28
C HIS A 303 6.84 -9.75 -6.52
N CYS A 304 6.89 -11.07 -6.57
CA CYS A 304 6.00 -11.95 -5.82
C CYS A 304 6.77 -13.11 -5.18
N ILE A 305 6.17 -13.63 -4.12
CA ILE A 305 6.57 -14.85 -3.43
C ILE A 305 5.34 -15.78 -3.32
N ALA A 306 5.50 -17.08 -3.54
CA ALA A 306 4.43 -18.05 -3.37
C ALA A 306 4.89 -19.28 -2.58
N LEU A 307 3.95 -19.90 -1.87
CA LEU A 307 4.13 -21.17 -1.16
C LEU A 307 3.36 -22.26 -1.90
N THR A 308 3.98 -23.44 -2.06
CA THR A 308 3.35 -24.65 -2.58
C THR A 308 2.89 -25.59 -1.46
N ASP A 309 2.01 -26.52 -1.80
CA ASP A 309 1.61 -27.63 -0.93
C ASP A 309 2.78 -28.56 -0.57
N ASP A 310 3.73 -28.76 -1.50
CA ASP A 310 5.00 -29.47 -1.26
C ASP A 310 6.10 -28.64 -0.54
N GLN A 311 5.72 -27.50 0.05
CA GLN A 311 6.56 -26.65 0.92
C GLN A 311 7.78 -26.00 0.25
N LYS A 312 7.79 -25.90 -1.08
CA LYS A 312 8.70 -25.03 -1.81
C LYS A 312 8.22 -23.58 -1.75
N VAL A 313 9.18 -22.66 -1.77
CA VAL A 313 8.92 -21.23 -1.87
C VAL A 313 9.37 -20.75 -3.24
N LEU A 314 8.44 -20.26 -4.05
CA LEU A 314 8.70 -19.74 -5.39
C LEU A 314 8.85 -18.22 -5.35
N THR A 315 9.76 -17.65 -6.15
CA THR A 315 9.96 -16.20 -6.29
C THR A 315 10.06 -15.78 -7.76
N TRP A 316 9.53 -14.61 -8.13
CA TRP A 316 9.62 -14.01 -9.48
C TRP A 316 9.36 -12.50 -9.48
N GLY A 317 9.71 -11.81 -10.58
CA GLY A 317 9.71 -10.35 -10.72
C GLY A 317 11.11 -9.75 -10.51
N VAL A 318 11.20 -8.46 -10.19
CA VAL A 318 12.47 -7.73 -10.10
C VAL A 318 13.38 -8.26 -8.98
N ASN A 319 14.68 -8.42 -9.29
CA ASN A 319 15.71 -8.90 -8.36
C ASN A 319 16.89 -7.94 -8.12
N ASP A 320 16.85 -6.70 -8.63
CA ASP A 320 17.92 -5.69 -8.44
C ASP A 320 18.37 -5.52 -6.97
N ASP A 321 17.40 -5.57 -6.05
CA ASP A 321 17.60 -5.45 -4.60
C ASP A 321 17.73 -6.81 -3.89
N GLY A 322 17.95 -7.90 -4.63
CA GLY A 322 18.04 -9.27 -4.09
C GLY A 322 16.71 -9.89 -3.62
N ALA A 323 15.57 -9.27 -3.96
CA ALA A 323 14.25 -9.60 -3.42
C ALA A 323 13.78 -11.05 -3.67
N LEU A 324 14.41 -11.79 -4.59
CA LEU A 324 14.04 -13.18 -4.94
C LEU A 324 14.83 -14.28 -4.21
N ALA A 325 15.88 -13.97 -3.44
CA ALA A 325 16.77 -14.96 -2.77
C ALA A 325 17.38 -16.03 -3.70
N ARG A 326 17.74 -15.64 -4.92
CA ARG A 326 18.40 -16.51 -5.92
C ARG A 326 19.16 -15.66 -6.94
N ASN A 327 20.15 -16.27 -7.58
CA ASN A 327 20.85 -15.64 -8.71
C ASN A 327 19.91 -15.52 -9.92
N THR A 328 19.92 -14.37 -10.59
CA THR A 328 19.18 -14.11 -11.83
C THR A 328 20.01 -13.43 -12.92
N THR A 329 21.34 -13.36 -12.76
CA THR A 329 22.25 -12.81 -13.77
C THR A 329 22.08 -13.55 -15.09
N TRP A 330 21.69 -12.82 -16.14
CA TRP A 330 21.45 -13.36 -17.48
C TRP A 330 22.60 -12.96 -18.41
N GLU A 331 23.61 -13.82 -18.49
CA GLU A 331 24.85 -13.57 -19.25
C GLU A 331 24.64 -13.49 -20.77
N SER A 332 23.49 -13.98 -21.27
CA SER A 332 23.10 -14.00 -22.68
C SER A 332 21.95 -13.06 -22.99
N ALA A 333 21.84 -11.94 -22.27
CA ALA A 333 20.90 -10.86 -22.60
C ALA A 333 21.23 -10.28 -24.00
N PRO A 334 20.26 -10.14 -24.92
CA PRO A 334 20.51 -9.58 -26.25
C PRO A 334 21.08 -8.16 -26.18
N THR A 335 22.25 -7.95 -26.79
CA THR A 335 22.80 -6.61 -26.98
C THR A 335 22.05 -5.92 -28.10
N LYS A 336 21.12 -5.02 -27.75
CA LYS A 336 20.47 -4.12 -28.71
C LYS A 336 21.49 -3.16 -29.30
N ASP A 337 21.97 -3.47 -30.50
CA ASP A 337 22.76 -2.57 -31.32
C ASP A 337 21.94 -1.31 -31.63
N ALA A 338 22.41 -0.16 -31.17
CA ALA A 338 21.67 1.11 -31.24
C ALA A 338 21.49 1.66 -32.66
N ASP A 339 22.26 1.13 -33.61
CA ASP A 339 22.32 1.57 -35.02
C ASP A 339 21.62 0.59 -35.99
N ALA A 340 20.89 -0.42 -35.48
CA ALA A 340 20.20 -1.41 -36.30
C ALA A 340 18.89 -0.87 -36.90
N ASP A 341 18.77 -0.93 -38.23
CA ASP A 341 17.63 -0.40 -38.98
C ASP A 341 16.31 -1.14 -38.65
N SER A 342 15.23 -0.38 -38.47
CA SER A 342 13.97 -0.81 -37.82
C SER A 342 13.05 -1.70 -38.69
N ASN A 343 13.60 -2.65 -39.47
CA ASN A 343 12.84 -3.46 -40.44
C ASN A 343 13.21 -4.97 -40.48
N SER A 344 13.76 -5.54 -39.40
CA SER A 344 13.83 -7.00 -39.22
C SER A 344 12.66 -7.50 -38.35
N VAL A 345 11.91 -8.47 -38.88
CA VAL A 345 10.70 -9.01 -38.23
C VAL A 345 10.98 -10.16 -37.27
N GLU A 346 11.54 -9.85 -36.11
CA GLU A 346 11.24 -10.57 -34.86
C GLU A 346 11.66 -9.71 -33.65
N GLU A 347 10.68 -9.13 -32.95
CA GLU A 347 10.92 -8.52 -31.63
C GLU A 347 11.22 -9.62 -30.61
N GLU A 348 12.47 -10.06 -30.51
CA GLU A 348 12.91 -10.85 -29.37
C GLU A 348 12.60 -10.05 -28.08
N MET A 349 11.84 -10.68 -27.18
CA MET A 349 11.39 -10.02 -25.96
C MET A 349 12.48 -10.14 -24.91
N ASP A 350 13.15 -9.04 -24.60
CA ASP A 350 14.24 -8.95 -23.59
C ASP A 350 13.75 -9.10 -22.13
N LEU A 351 12.82 -10.02 -21.89
CA LEU A 351 12.33 -10.32 -20.56
C LEU A 351 13.21 -11.41 -19.94
N ASN A 352 13.97 -11.08 -18.89
CA ASN A 352 14.89 -12.03 -18.26
C ASN A 352 14.15 -13.35 -17.88
N PRO A 353 14.52 -14.50 -18.44
CA PRO A 353 13.85 -15.77 -18.15
C PRO A 353 14.03 -16.21 -16.69
N LEU A 354 15.08 -15.77 -16.02
CA LEU A 354 15.32 -16.09 -14.61
C LEU A 354 14.41 -15.28 -13.68
N GLU A 355 14.10 -14.03 -14.00
CA GLU A 355 13.20 -13.19 -13.18
C GLU A 355 11.71 -13.42 -13.48
N SER A 356 11.35 -13.59 -14.77
CA SER A 356 9.96 -13.76 -15.21
C SER A 356 9.37 -15.15 -14.98
N THR A 357 10.19 -16.14 -14.61
CA THR A 357 9.76 -17.53 -14.36
C THR A 357 9.69 -17.82 -12.86
N PRO A 358 8.53 -18.17 -12.28
CA PRO A 358 8.39 -18.63 -10.91
C PRO A 358 9.31 -19.82 -10.61
N THR A 359 10.33 -19.58 -9.80
CA THR A 359 11.42 -20.53 -9.54
C THR A 359 11.60 -20.73 -8.05
N ALA A 360 11.83 -21.97 -7.61
CA ALA A 360 12.00 -22.30 -6.20
C ALA A 360 13.35 -21.80 -5.63
N ILE A 361 13.33 -21.22 -4.43
CA ILE A 361 14.54 -20.96 -3.64
C ILE A 361 14.93 -22.19 -2.80
N SER A 362 16.20 -22.27 -2.40
CA SER A 362 16.64 -23.30 -1.44
C SER A 362 16.05 -23.03 -0.06
N THR A 363 15.17 -23.91 0.43
CA THR A 363 14.51 -23.79 1.74
C THR A 363 15.30 -24.41 2.90
N ALA A 364 16.55 -24.85 2.67
CA ALA A 364 17.37 -25.57 3.65
C ALA A 364 17.56 -24.84 5.00
N PHE A 365 17.52 -23.50 5.00
CA PHE A 365 17.60 -22.65 6.20
C PHE A 365 16.44 -22.83 7.20
N LEU A 366 15.32 -23.44 6.77
CA LEU A 366 14.20 -23.81 7.65
C LEU A 366 14.51 -25.05 8.49
N GLY A 367 15.38 -25.94 8.00
CA GLY A 367 15.64 -27.26 8.58
C GLY A 367 14.39 -28.13 8.52
N THR A 368 13.83 -28.46 9.70
CA THR A 368 12.59 -29.24 9.84
C THR A 368 11.31 -28.40 9.92
N LYS A 369 11.41 -27.06 9.89
CA LYS A 369 10.26 -26.15 9.97
C LYS A 369 9.53 -26.06 8.63
N ARG A 370 8.25 -25.76 8.67
CA ARG A 370 7.41 -25.51 7.49
C ARG A 370 7.09 -24.03 7.36
N ALA A 371 6.83 -23.57 6.14
CA ALA A 371 6.37 -22.21 5.88
C ALA A 371 4.86 -22.13 6.10
N ALA A 372 4.41 -21.07 6.79
CA ALA A 372 3.01 -20.83 7.11
C ALA A 372 2.49 -19.46 6.63
N GLN A 373 3.38 -18.47 6.48
CA GLN A 373 3.08 -17.24 5.76
C GLN A 373 4.26 -16.81 4.88
N VAL A 374 3.99 -16.44 3.63
CA VAL A 374 4.93 -15.76 2.72
C VAL A 374 4.47 -14.32 2.48
N VAL A 375 5.40 -13.37 2.50
CA VAL A 375 5.11 -11.93 2.40
C VAL A 375 6.19 -11.22 1.59
N ALA A 376 5.79 -10.32 0.69
CA ALA A 376 6.68 -9.46 -0.09
C ALA A 376 6.34 -7.98 0.13
N SER A 377 7.36 -7.13 0.25
CA SER A 377 7.26 -5.66 0.24
C SER A 377 7.70 -5.12 -1.14
N ASP A 378 8.23 -3.90 -1.27
CA ASP A 378 8.73 -3.42 -2.57
C ASP A 378 10.05 -4.09 -2.99
N SER A 379 10.99 -4.20 -2.04
CA SER A 379 12.37 -4.64 -2.26
C SER A 379 12.82 -5.79 -1.34
N ALA A 380 11.92 -6.35 -0.53
CA ALA A 380 12.22 -7.40 0.43
C ALA A 380 11.13 -8.47 0.53
N SER A 381 11.51 -9.63 1.06
CA SER A 381 10.68 -10.83 1.15
C SER A 381 10.88 -11.54 2.49
N PHE A 382 9.82 -12.17 2.99
CA PHE A 382 9.77 -12.74 4.34
C PHE A 382 8.97 -14.05 4.37
N ILE A 383 9.40 -14.95 5.26
CA ILE A 383 8.71 -16.21 5.60
C ILE A 383 8.45 -16.24 7.10
N LEU A 384 7.21 -16.56 7.48
CA LEU A 384 6.83 -16.98 8.83
C LEU A 384 6.72 -18.51 8.86
N THR A 385 7.34 -19.15 9.85
CA THR A 385 7.30 -20.61 10.02
C THR A 385 6.17 -21.08 10.94
N ASP A 386 5.93 -22.39 10.94
CA ASP A 386 4.90 -23.03 11.76
C ASP A 386 5.17 -23.03 13.28
N ASP A 387 6.44 -22.83 13.70
CA ASP A 387 6.86 -22.52 15.07
C ASP A 387 6.92 -21.00 15.39
N GLY A 388 6.63 -20.13 14.42
CA GLY A 388 6.59 -18.68 14.62
C GLY A 388 7.94 -17.97 14.66
N MET A 389 8.94 -18.51 13.96
CA MET A 389 10.17 -17.79 13.61
C MET A 389 9.95 -17.01 12.30
N VAL A 390 10.74 -15.95 12.09
CA VAL A 390 10.65 -15.12 10.88
C VAL A 390 12.00 -15.09 10.17
N TYR A 391 12.01 -15.41 8.89
CA TYR A 391 13.15 -15.28 8.01
C TYR A 391 12.89 -14.20 6.97
N GLY A 392 13.94 -13.57 6.42
CA GLY A 392 13.77 -12.59 5.35
C GLY A 392 15.07 -12.21 4.64
N TRP A 393 14.93 -11.52 3.51
CA TRP A 393 15.99 -11.10 2.60
C TRP A 393 15.55 -9.91 1.72
N GLY A 394 16.44 -9.44 0.85
CA GLY A 394 16.28 -8.24 0.02
C GLY A 394 16.85 -6.99 0.69
N THR A 395 16.18 -5.84 0.56
CA THR A 395 16.58 -4.60 1.27
C THR A 395 15.41 -3.67 1.59
N PHE A 396 15.66 -2.63 2.40
CA PHE A 396 14.73 -1.54 2.64
C PHE A 396 15.25 -0.25 2.02
N ARG A 397 14.36 0.45 1.28
CA ARG A 397 14.60 1.76 0.68
C ARG A 397 14.03 2.90 1.54
N GLY A 398 14.52 4.11 1.27
CA GLY A 398 14.09 5.37 1.87
C GLY A 398 14.34 6.53 0.91
N ASN A 399 14.05 7.75 1.35
CA ASN A 399 14.13 8.97 0.54
C ASN A 399 15.53 9.26 -0.06
N GLU A 400 16.59 8.62 0.46
CA GLU A 400 17.99 8.79 0.04
C GLU A 400 18.53 7.53 -0.70
N GLY A 401 17.64 6.64 -1.15
CA GLY A 401 17.98 5.37 -1.80
C GLY A 401 17.94 4.17 -0.84
N LEU A 402 18.90 3.25 -0.94
CA LEU A 402 18.95 2.09 -0.06
C LEU A 402 19.28 2.52 1.38
N ILE A 403 18.50 2.04 2.35
CA ILE A 403 18.86 2.12 3.78
C ILE A 403 19.70 0.89 4.13
N GLY A 404 19.22 -0.29 3.72
CA GLY A 404 19.84 -1.59 4.00
C GLY A 404 18.87 -2.55 4.72
N PHE A 405 19.17 -3.85 4.69
CA PHE A 405 18.34 -4.87 5.32
C PHE A 405 18.61 -5.02 6.84
N THR A 406 19.88 -5.07 7.24
CA THR A 406 20.30 -5.21 8.64
C THR A 406 20.95 -3.94 9.17
N SER A 407 20.81 -3.66 10.47
CA SER A 407 21.45 -2.51 11.12
C SER A 407 22.98 -2.58 11.07
N GLN A 408 23.58 -3.78 11.04
CA GLN A 408 25.03 -3.98 10.92
C GLN A 408 25.51 -3.70 9.49
N GLY A 409 24.84 -4.26 8.48
CA GLY A 409 25.14 -4.02 7.07
C GLY A 409 24.97 -2.55 6.69
N ALA A 410 23.87 -1.91 7.11
CA ALA A 410 23.66 -0.48 6.89
C ALA A 410 24.72 0.41 7.57
N ALA A 411 25.19 0.05 8.77
CA ALA A 411 26.29 0.76 9.43
C ALA A 411 27.63 0.60 8.70
N GLN A 412 27.92 -0.59 8.17
CA GLN A 412 29.11 -0.84 7.35
C GLN A 412 29.04 -0.12 5.99
N ALA A 413 27.85 -0.08 5.38
CA ALA A 413 27.59 0.69 4.16
C ALA A 413 27.83 2.19 4.36
N ALA A 414 27.40 2.76 5.50
CA ALA A 414 27.55 4.19 5.81
C ALA A 414 29.01 4.67 5.97
N VAL A 415 29.97 3.76 6.20
CA VAL A 415 31.41 4.06 6.26
C VAL A 415 32.16 3.64 4.98
N THR A 416 31.48 2.99 4.04
CA THR A 416 32.06 2.51 2.78
C THR A 416 31.97 3.60 1.70
N LYS A 417 33.10 3.93 1.08
CA LYS A 417 33.20 5.01 0.07
C LYS A 417 32.84 4.59 -1.36
N ASP A 418 32.96 3.29 -1.65
CA ASP A 418 32.68 2.70 -2.96
C ASP A 418 31.22 2.24 -3.04
N ASP A 419 30.46 2.75 -4.01
CA ASP A 419 29.01 2.51 -4.05
C ASP A 419 28.63 1.05 -4.37
N ASP A 420 29.44 0.30 -5.12
CA ASP A 420 29.17 -1.11 -5.38
C ASP A 420 29.49 -2.00 -4.16
N SER A 421 30.55 -1.68 -3.41
CA SER A 421 30.81 -2.32 -2.11
C SER A 421 29.76 -1.94 -1.06
N LYS A 422 29.28 -0.69 -1.07
CA LYS A 422 28.21 -0.20 -0.20
C LYS A 422 26.89 -0.95 -0.45
N LYS A 423 26.46 -1.14 -1.71
CA LYS A 423 25.28 -1.97 -2.06
C LYS A 423 25.38 -3.38 -1.48
N LYS A 424 26.55 -4.04 -1.56
CA LYS A 424 26.78 -5.40 -1.02
C LYS A 424 26.55 -5.51 0.49
N TYR A 425 26.73 -4.43 1.25
CA TYR A 425 26.40 -4.39 2.68
C TYR A 425 24.94 -4.02 2.97
N GLN A 426 24.22 -3.44 2.00
CA GLN A 426 22.82 -3.04 2.16
C GLN A 426 21.84 -4.11 1.70
N ILE A 427 22.19 -4.92 0.70
CA ILE A 427 21.35 -5.97 0.12
C ILE A 427 21.66 -7.32 0.79
N GLN A 428 20.63 -7.96 1.34
CA GLN A 428 20.69 -9.30 1.89
C GLN A 428 20.26 -10.31 0.81
N LEU A 429 21.21 -10.92 0.12
CA LEU A 429 20.94 -11.84 -1.00
C LEU A 429 20.37 -13.21 -0.58
N GLU A 430 20.62 -13.64 0.65
CA GLU A 430 20.20 -14.96 1.16
C GLU A 430 19.24 -14.86 2.36
N PRO A 431 18.28 -15.80 2.56
CA PRO A 431 17.35 -15.77 3.68
C PRO A 431 18.04 -15.90 5.05
N ILE A 432 17.92 -14.86 5.90
CA ILE A 432 18.43 -14.88 7.28
C ILE A 432 17.30 -14.93 8.31
N LEU A 433 17.56 -15.57 9.45
CA LEU A 433 16.67 -15.52 10.62
C LEU A 433 16.68 -14.10 11.20
N ILE A 434 15.50 -13.48 11.31
CA ILE A 434 15.33 -12.13 11.83
C ILE A 434 15.44 -12.15 13.37
N PRO A 435 16.48 -11.53 13.97
CA PRO A 435 16.75 -11.67 15.40
C PRO A 435 15.69 -10.95 16.25
N GLY A 436 15.40 -11.55 17.42
CA GLY A 436 14.46 -11.00 18.41
C GLY A 436 12.99 -11.38 18.18
N LEU A 437 12.61 -11.81 16.98
CA LEU A 437 11.26 -12.31 16.69
C LEU A 437 11.12 -13.79 17.07
N LYS A 438 10.12 -14.12 17.91
CA LYS A 438 9.79 -15.47 18.37
C LYS A 438 8.29 -15.59 18.66
N ASN A 439 7.69 -16.74 18.38
CA ASN A 439 6.24 -16.98 18.55
C ASN A 439 5.37 -15.98 17.77
N ILE A 440 5.83 -15.55 16.60
CA ILE A 440 5.07 -14.68 15.70
C ILE A 440 3.89 -15.47 15.13
N LYS A 441 2.71 -14.82 15.10
CA LYS A 441 1.46 -15.37 14.58
C LYS A 441 1.10 -14.84 13.19
N SER A 442 1.50 -13.60 12.89
CA SER A 442 1.28 -13.02 11.56
C SER A 442 2.25 -11.87 11.25
N LEU A 443 2.46 -11.68 9.95
CA LEU A 443 3.21 -10.58 9.35
C LEU A 443 2.29 -9.69 8.51
N ALA A 444 2.55 -8.38 8.52
CA ALA A 444 1.97 -7.42 7.58
C ALA A 444 3.05 -6.53 6.97
N ARG A 445 2.99 -6.32 5.66
CA ARG A 445 3.94 -5.49 4.89
C ARG A 445 3.36 -4.11 4.60
N GLY A 446 4.19 -3.08 4.75
CA GLY A 446 4.13 -1.92 3.86
C GLY A 446 5.08 -2.10 2.69
N SER A 447 5.52 -1.00 2.10
CA SER A 447 6.46 -1.03 0.97
C SER A 447 7.90 -1.17 1.42
N ASN A 448 8.29 -0.42 2.46
CA ASN A 448 9.65 -0.42 2.99
C ASN A 448 9.70 -0.62 4.52
N HIS A 449 8.66 -1.23 5.09
CA HIS A 449 8.60 -1.62 6.50
C HIS A 449 7.74 -2.87 6.71
N VAL A 450 7.97 -3.55 7.82
CA VAL A 450 7.24 -4.76 8.22
C VAL A 450 6.74 -4.63 9.65
N LEU A 451 5.55 -5.17 9.89
CA LEU A 451 4.94 -5.37 11.21
C LEU A 451 4.84 -6.87 11.48
N ALA A 452 5.14 -7.30 12.71
CA ALA A 452 4.94 -8.67 13.18
C ALA A 452 4.11 -8.68 14.47
N LEU A 453 3.17 -9.60 14.57
CA LEU A 453 2.29 -9.78 15.73
C LEU A 453 2.62 -11.10 16.44
N ASP A 454 2.96 -11.06 17.73
CA ASP A 454 3.22 -12.29 18.51
C ASP A 454 1.95 -12.93 19.09
N ASN A 455 2.08 -14.16 19.58
CA ASN A 455 0.98 -14.91 20.20
C ASN A 455 0.46 -14.33 21.53
N LYS A 456 1.07 -13.26 22.06
CA LYS A 456 0.65 -12.49 23.25
C LYS A 456 0.02 -11.15 22.88
N GLY A 457 -0.10 -10.85 21.59
CA GLY A 457 -0.66 -9.59 21.07
C GLY A 457 0.29 -8.40 21.17
N ASN A 458 1.62 -8.62 21.23
CA ASN A 458 2.61 -7.56 21.07
C ASN A 458 2.91 -7.33 19.59
N VAL A 459 3.03 -6.06 19.16
CA VAL A 459 3.42 -5.69 17.79
C VAL A 459 4.88 -5.23 17.78
N PHE A 460 5.65 -5.83 16.88
CA PHE A 460 7.02 -5.49 16.55
C PHE A 460 7.04 -4.80 15.18
N SER A 461 7.99 -3.88 14.97
CA SER A 461 8.15 -3.16 13.70
C SER A 461 9.62 -2.96 13.33
N TRP A 462 9.94 -3.00 12.03
CA TRP A 462 11.26 -2.65 11.48
C TRP A 462 11.19 -2.24 10.00
N GLY A 463 12.32 -1.76 9.48
CA GLY A 463 12.48 -1.22 8.13
C GLY A 463 12.66 0.30 8.16
N SER A 464 12.26 0.99 7.09
CA SER A 464 12.29 2.46 7.00
C SER A 464 11.43 3.11 8.09
N TRP A 465 11.94 4.21 8.65
CA TRP A 465 11.33 4.97 9.73
C TRP A 465 11.06 6.44 9.38
N GLN A 466 11.43 6.89 8.18
CA GLN A 466 11.43 8.31 7.79
C GLN A 466 10.03 8.93 7.84
N GLN A 467 8.99 8.15 7.52
CA GLN A 467 7.58 8.56 7.57
C GLN A 467 6.88 8.15 8.88
N CYS A 468 7.65 7.81 9.92
CA CYS A 468 7.19 7.22 11.19
C CYS A 468 6.38 5.91 11.05
N GLN A 469 6.44 5.23 9.90
CA GLN A 469 5.60 4.07 9.56
C GLN A 469 5.79 2.84 10.46
N ILE A 470 6.92 2.77 11.20
CA ILE A 470 7.18 1.74 12.23
C ILE A 470 6.57 2.06 13.61
N GLY A 471 5.90 3.21 13.81
CA GLY A 471 5.12 3.50 15.02
C GLY A 471 5.93 3.78 16.30
N ARG A 472 7.25 3.90 16.15
CA ARG A 472 8.22 4.22 17.20
C ARG A 472 9.30 5.14 16.62
N ARG A 473 9.88 6.03 17.43
CA ARG A 473 11.06 6.81 17.03
C ARG A 473 12.32 6.01 17.35
N PRO A 474 13.10 5.53 16.37
CA PRO A 474 14.36 4.84 16.64
C PRO A 474 15.39 5.83 17.21
N PRO A 475 16.28 5.40 18.14
CA PRO A 475 17.34 6.26 18.66
C PRO A 475 18.36 6.60 17.58
N VAL A 476 18.82 7.85 17.57
CA VAL A 476 19.80 8.38 16.57
C VAL A 476 21.16 7.68 16.68
N ARG A 477 21.49 7.15 17.86
CA ARG A 477 22.69 6.34 18.12
C ARG A 477 22.27 5.08 18.91
N PRO A 478 22.64 3.86 18.49
CA PRO A 478 23.30 3.54 17.22
C PRO A 478 22.41 3.89 16.00
N PRO A 479 23.02 4.27 14.86
CA PRO A 479 22.28 4.53 13.63
C PRO A 479 21.64 3.22 13.10
N PHE A 480 20.69 3.36 12.17
CA PHE A 480 19.96 2.22 11.56
C PHE A 480 19.18 1.33 12.54
N SER A 481 18.97 1.77 13.78
CA SER A 481 18.20 1.06 14.83
C SER A 481 16.69 0.91 14.53
N GLY A 482 16.20 1.49 13.43
CA GLY A 482 14.88 1.17 12.84
C GLY A 482 14.85 -0.16 12.09
N LEU A 483 16.00 -0.67 11.61
CA LEU A 483 16.13 -1.99 10.97
C LEU A 483 16.11 -3.15 11.97
N ILE A 484 16.25 -2.88 13.27
CA ILE A 484 16.16 -3.88 14.34
C ILE A 484 14.69 -4.00 14.77
N PRO A 485 14.06 -5.19 14.73
CA PRO A 485 12.71 -5.39 15.24
C PRO A 485 12.63 -5.08 16.73
N ALA A 486 11.69 -4.20 17.11
CA ALA A 486 11.43 -3.88 18.51
C ALA A 486 9.92 -3.80 18.79
N PRO A 487 9.45 -4.29 19.95
CA PRO A 487 8.04 -4.20 20.33
C PRO A 487 7.69 -2.77 20.74
N PHE A 488 6.53 -2.26 20.29
CA PHE A 488 6.06 -0.91 20.60
C PHE A 488 4.58 -0.83 20.98
N MET A 489 3.78 -1.86 20.68
CA MET A 489 2.35 -1.93 21.00
C MET A 489 1.99 -3.29 21.62
N LYS A 490 0.89 -3.35 22.40
CA LYS A 490 0.41 -4.55 23.10
C LYS A 490 -1.12 -4.66 23.04
N LYS A 491 -1.66 -5.84 23.35
CA LYS A 491 -3.10 -6.18 23.31
C LYS A 491 -3.72 -6.06 21.90
N ILE A 492 -2.97 -6.42 20.88
CA ILE A 492 -3.39 -6.38 19.47
C ILE A 492 -3.84 -7.76 18.98
N LYS A 493 -4.90 -7.80 18.17
CA LYS A 493 -5.42 -9.04 17.55
C LYS A 493 -5.23 -9.12 16.03
N TYR A 494 -5.02 -7.98 15.37
CA TYR A 494 -4.79 -7.89 13.92
C TYR A 494 -3.88 -6.71 13.57
N ILE A 495 -3.08 -6.86 12.52
CA ILE A 495 -2.14 -5.85 12.00
C ILE A 495 -2.30 -5.69 10.48
N ALA A 496 -2.14 -4.48 9.98
CA ALA A 496 -2.15 -4.16 8.55
C ALA A 496 -1.25 -2.95 8.26
N ALA A 497 -0.97 -2.71 6.98
CA ALA A 497 -0.25 -1.52 6.53
C ALA A 497 -0.62 -1.17 5.08
N GLY A 498 -0.25 0.04 4.68
CA GLY A 498 -0.05 0.45 3.29
C GLY A 498 1.42 0.79 3.05
N THR A 499 1.73 1.44 1.94
CA THR A 499 3.12 1.74 1.51
C THR A 499 3.92 2.47 2.59
N TYR A 500 3.36 3.55 3.15
CA TYR A 500 4.04 4.46 4.10
C TYR A 500 3.27 4.69 5.42
N HIS A 501 2.25 3.88 5.69
CA HIS A 501 1.40 4.01 6.87
C HIS A 501 0.95 2.63 7.36
N SER A 502 0.43 2.56 8.59
CA SER A 502 0.29 1.32 9.35
C SER A 502 -0.94 1.33 10.24
N PHE A 503 -1.48 0.13 10.51
CA PHE A 503 -2.69 -0.09 11.31
C PHE A 503 -2.55 -1.27 12.28
N ALA A 504 -3.25 -1.18 13.40
CA ALA A 504 -3.50 -2.28 14.33
C ALA A 504 -4.94 -2.25 14.83
N ILE A 505 -5.53 -3.42 15.10
CA ILE A 505 -6.83 -3.55 15.76
C ILE A 505 -6.60 -4.23 17.11
N ASP A 506 -7.04 -3.58 18.19
CA ASP A 506 -6.87 -4.10 19.55
C ASP A 506 -7.94 -5.12 19.97
N THR A 507 -7.76 -5.75 21.14
CA THR A 507 -8.69 -6.75 21.69
C THR A 507 -10.10 -6.21 21.99
N HIS A 508 -10.35 -4.91 21.84
CA HIS A 508 -11.65 -4.25 22.03
C HIS A 508 -12.16 -3.65 20.70
N ASP A 509 -11.67 -4.15 19.57
CA ASP A 509 -12.06 -3.75 18.20
C ASP A 509 -11.74 -2.30 17.82
N ARG A 510 -10.93 -1.60 18.62
CA ARG A 510 -10.51 -0.23 18.31
C ARG A 510 -9.37 -0.26 17.29
N VAL A 511 -9.54 0.50 16.21
CA VAL A 511 -8.51 0.67 15.17
C VAL A 511 -7.54 1.79 15.57
N TRP A 512 -6.25 1.51 15.44
CA TRP A 512 -5.13 2.42 15.67
C TRP A 512 -4.37 2.59 14.36
N ALA A 513 -3.93 3.82 14.05
CA ALA A 513 -3.17 4.13 12.85
C ALA A 513 -1.96 5.04 13.13
N TRP A 514 -0.94 4.96 12.28
CA TRP A 514 0.25 5.82 12.31
C TRP A 514 0.98 5.80 10.96
N GLY A 515 1.94 6.72 10.78
CA GLY A 515 2.72 6.91 9.56
C GLY A 515 2.28 8.12 8.73
N LEU A 516 2.56 8.10 7.42
CA LEU A 516 2.24 9.19 6.50
C LEU A 516 0.73 9.47 6.45
N ASN A 517 0.34 10.75 6.51
CA ASN A 517 -1.05 11.21 6.55
C ASN A 517 -1.32 12.46 5.68
N ASN A 518 -0.44 12.77 4.72
CA ASN A 518 -0.57 13.92 3.82
C ASN A 518 -1.92 13.96 3.06
N PHE A 519 -2.45 12.79 2.68
CA PHE A 519 -3.77 12.64 2.06
C PHE A 519 -4.85 12.14 3.03
N GLY A 520 -4.63 12.19 4.36
CA GLY A 520 -5.59 11.68 5.35
C GLY A 520 -5.72 10.15 5.40
N GLN A 521 -4.80 9.41 4.76
CA GLN A 521 -4.90 7.96 4.56
C GLN A 521 -4.89 7.11 5.85
N THR A 522 -4.51 7.68 7.01
CA THR A 522 -4.66 7.01 8.32
C THR A 522 -6.10 7.01 8.85
N GLY A 523 -7.01 7.79 8.25
CA GLY A 523 -8.38 8.01 8.73
C GLY A 523 -8.48 9.01 9.89
N ILE A 524 -7.35 9.65 10.24
CA ILE A 524 -7.23 10.66 11.29
C ILE A 524 -7.13 12.03 10.62
N THR A 525 -8.05 12.93 10.97
CA THR A 525 -8.19 14.23 10.30
C THR A 525 -7.15 15.27 10.70
N SER A 526 -6.43 15.07 11.82
CA SER A 526 -5.40 16.00 12.28
C SER A 526 -4.29 16.14 11.23
N ASN A 527 -4.10 17.36 10.75
CA ASN A 527 -3.13 17.75 9.73
C ASN A 527 -3.33 17.11 8.34
N ALA A 528 -4.44 16.40 8.08
CA ALA A 528 -4.74 15.87 6.75
C ALA A 528 -4.78 17.02 5.72
N GLY A 529 -4.23 16.79 4.52
CA GLY A 529 -4.10 17.82 3.48
C GLY A 529 -2.97 18.83 3.69
N GLN A 530 -2.22 18.76 4.80
CA GLN A 530 -1.02 19.57 5.00
C GLN A 530 0.23 18.85 4.47
N ASP A 531 1.19 19.63 3.96
CA ASP A 531 2.50 19.10 3.57
C ASP A 531 3.25 18.55 4.79
N GLY A 532 3.99 17.46 4.60
CA GLY A 532 4.70 16.75 5.67
C GLY A 532 3.82 16.15 6.78
N ALA A 533 2.49 16.05 6.61
CA ALA A 533 1.61 15.55 7.66
C ALA A 533 1.84 14.05 7.96
N ILE A 534 2.22 13.76 9.21
CA ILE A 534 2.59 12.42 9.69
C ILE A 534 1.96 12.20 11.07
N ILE A 535 1.35 11.03 11.28
CA ILE A 535 0.90 10.55 12.59
C ILE A 535 2.07 9.79 13.23
N ASN A 536 2.82 10.48 14.09
CA ASN A 536 4.11 10.02 14.62
C ASN A 536 4.02 8.96 15.73
N VAL A 537 2.85 8.80 16.37
CA VAL A 537 2.57 7.79 17.38
C VAL A 537 1.22 7.10 17.08
N PRO A 538 1.07 5.80 17.39
CA PRO A 538 -0.20 5.09 17.20
C PRO A 538 -1.38 5.79 17.85
N THR A 539 -2.33 6.22 17.03
CA THR A 539 -3.46 7.05 17.43
C THR A 539 -4.78 6.38 17.03
N GLN A 540 -5.79 6.42 17.90
CA GLN A 540 -7.06 5.75 17.64
C GLN A 540 -7.84 6.46 16.51
N VAL A 541 -8.22 5.69 15.48
CA VAL A 541 -9.05 6.15 14.36
C VAL A 541 -10.51 6.20 14.82
N LYS A 542 -10.88 7.27 15.55
CA LYS A 542 -12.21 7.40 16.18
C LYS A 542 -13.37 7.26 15.19
N SER A 543 -13.18 7.66 13.94
CA SER A 543 -14.14 7.55 12.84
C SER A 543 -14.48 6.09 12.46
N LEU A 544 -13.63 5.11 12.80
CA LEU A 544 -13.89 3.68 12.60
C LEU A 544 -14.65 3.01 13.75
N SER A 545 -14.90 3.71 14.88
CA SER A 545 -15.43 3.08 16.11
C SER A 545 -16.82 2.45 16.00
N ASN A 546 -17.59 2.78 14.96
CA ASN A 546 -18.93 2.24 14.69
C ASN A 546 -18.89 0.98 13.80
N TYR A 547 -17.73 0.61 13.25
CA TYR A 547 -17.59 -0.46 12.28
C TYR A 547 -16.76 -1.62 12.83
N LYS A 548 -17.26 -2.86 12.72
CA LYS A 548 -16.48 -4.05 13.03
C LYS A 548 -15.58 -4.41 11.85
N ILE A 549 -14.31 -4.01 11.91
CA ILE A 549 -13.37 -4.16 10.81
C ILE A 549 -12.80 -5.59 10.73
N LYS A 550 -13.04 -6.26 9.60
CA LYS A 550 -12.53 -7.60 9.28
C LYS A 550 -11.12 -7.54 8.67
N GLN A 551 -10.88 -6.59 7.78
CA GLN A 551 -9.60 -6.44 7.07
C GLN A 551 -9.33 -4.96 6.72
N ILE A 552 -8.06 -4.55 6.72
CA ILE A 552 -7.60 -3.24 6.23
C ILE A 552 -6.43 -3.46 5.26
N LYS A 553 -6.35 -2.68 4.19
CA LYS A 553 -5.17 -2.55 3.32
C LYS A 553 -4.98 -1.08 2.93
N GLY A 554 -3.77 -0.57 3.03
CA GLY A 554 -3.41 0.74 2.50
C GLY A 554 -2.75 0.62 1.13
N GLY A 555 -2.98 1.61 0.27
CA GLY A 555 -2.13 1.90 -0.89
C GLY A 555 -1.02 2.88 -0.52
N VAL A 556 -0.63 3.74 -1.47
CA VAL A 556 0.31 4.84 -1.19
C VAL A 556 -0.39 6.01 -0.49
N HIS A 557 -1.54 6.41 -1.03
CA HIS A 557 -2.27 7.61 -0.59
C HIS A 557 -3.74 7.38 -0.24
N HIS A 558 -4.27 6.17 -0.42
CA HIS A 558 -5.61 5.76 0.01
C HIS A 558 -5.56 4.54 0.94
N THR A 559 -6.67 4.25 1.61
CA THR A 559 -6.86 3.04 2.43
C THR A 559 -8.25 2.46 2.18
N ILE A 560 -8.30 1.14 2.05
CA ILE A 560 -9.53 0.36 1.93
C ILE A 560 -9.68 -0.62 3.11
N ALA A 561 -10.90 -0.81 3.59
CA ALA A 561 -11.23 -1.81 4.59
C ALA A 561 -12.54 -2.55 4.24
N CYS A 562 -12.73 -3.75 4.79
CA CYS A 562 -14.04 -4.40 4.82
C CYS A 562 -14.46 -4.73 6.26
N THR A 563 -15.76 -4.68 6.51
CA THR A 563 -16.37 -5.00 7.81
C THR A 563 -16.76 -6.49 7.92
N GLU A 564 -17.13 -6.96 9.10
CA GLU A 564 -17.68 -8.31 9.31
C GLU A 564 -19.01 -8.54 8.58
N ASP A 565 -19.89 -7.53 8.57
CA ASP A 565 -21.12 -7.52 7.77
C ASP A 565 -20.87 -7.27 6.27
N GLY A 566 -19.62 -6.98 5.90
CA GLY A 566 -19.12 -6.92 4.52
C GLY A 566 -19.35 -5.61 3.80
N GLN A 567 -19.56 -4.49 4.49
CA GLN A 567 -19.42 -3.15 3.90
C GLN A 567 -17.97 -2.94 3.44
N VAL A 568 -17.78 -2.18 2.36
CA VAL A 568 -16.46 -1.69 1.93
C VAL A 568 -16.32 -0.24 2.34
N LEU A 569 -15.26 0.09 3.06
CA LEU A 569 -14.92 1.45 3.48
C LEU A 569 -13.68 1.93 2.74
N ILE A 570 -13.66 3.20 2.34
CA ILE A 570 -12.50 3.83 1.71
C ILE A 570 -12.29 5.26 2.20
N TRP A 571 -11.03 5.69 2.29
CA TRP A 571 -10.62 7.04 2.65
C TRP A 571 -9.19 7.34 2.17
N GLY A 572 -8.76 8.59 2.31
CA GLY A 572 -7.48 9.07 1.80
C GLY A 572 -7.64 9.88 0.50
N ARG A 573 -6.67 9.81 -0.41
CA ARG A 573 -6.68 10.45 -1.73
C ARG A 573 -7.85 9.95 -2.60
N CYS A 574 -8.47 10.87 -3.33
CA CYS A 574 -9.64 10.63 -4.18
C CYS A 574 -9.43 10.99 -5.65
N HIS A 575 -8.27 11.55 -6.00
CA HIS A 575 -7.88 11.73 -7.41
C HIS A 575 -7.76 10.37 -8.12
N ASP A 576 -7.77 10.40 -9.45
CA ASP A 576 -7.56 9.21 -10.30
C ASP A 576 -8.56 8.07 -10.02
N ASP A 577 -9.78 8.46 -9.60
CA ASP A 577 -10.92 7.60 -9.24
C ASP A 577 -10.68 6.65 -8.05
N GLN A 578 -9.65 6.89 -7.24
CA GLN A 578 -9.27 6.03 -6.10
C GLN A 578 -10.43 5.70 -5.15
N ALA A 579 -11.36 6.66 -4.94
CA ALA A 579 -12.52 6.50 -4.07
C ALA A 579 -13.61 5.54 -4.60
N GLY A 580 -13.66 5.25 -5.91
CA GLY A 580 -14.67 4.34 -6.49
C GLY A 580 -16.13 4.79 -6.34
N MET A 581 -16.37 6.09 -6.17
CA MET A 581 -17.72 6.63 -6.01
C MET A 581 -17.84 8.06 -6.51
N ASP A 582 -19.08 8.49 -6.70
CA ASP A 582 -19.39 9.86 -7.11
C ASP A 582 -19.30 10.82 -5.91
N LEU A 583 -18.17 11.52 -5.82
CA LEU A 583 -17.85 12.45 -4.74
C LEU A 583 -18.82 13.64 -4.66
N SER A 584 -19.60 13.93 -5.71
CA SER A 584 -20.61 14.99 -5.69
C SER A 584 -21.81 14.66 -4.79
N THR A 585 -21.99 13.39 -4.43
CA THR A 585 -23.08 12.92 -3.56
C THR A 585 -22.74 12.96 -2.07
N LEU A 586 -21.50 13.34 -1.71
CA LEU A 586 -20.98 13.31 -0.34
C LEU A 586 -21.01 14.70 0.34
N PRO A 587 -21.13 14.76 1.68
CA PRO A 587 -21.01 16.02 2.42
C PRO A 587 -19.66 16.68 2.19
N GLN A 588 -19.64 18.00 1.94
CA GLN A 588 -18.39 18.74 1.72
C GLN A 588 -17.48 18.71 2.97
N ASP A 589 -18.05 18.68 4.18
CA ASP A 589 -17.33 18.57 5.45
C ASP A 589 -16.58 17.24 5.66
N ASP A 590 -16.82 16.24 4.81
CA ASP A 590 -16.08 14.97 4.82
C ASP A 590 -14.84 15.02 3.90
N MET A 591 -14.69 16.08 3.08
CA MET A 591 -13.69 16.19 2.03
C MET A 591 -12.77 17.40 2.20
N ILE A 592 -11.49 17.26 1.85
CA ILE A 592 -10.59 18.41 1.63
C ILE A 592 -10.47 18.66 0.13
N PHE A 593 -10.68 19.91 -0.26
CA PHE A 593 -10.64 20.37 -1.64
C PHE A 593 -9.26 20.93 -2.00
N SER A 594 -8.76 20.57 -3.17
CA SER A 594 -7.57 21.15 -3.78
C SER A 594 -7.94 21.70 -5.16
N GLN A 595 -7.57 22.95 -5.44
CA GLN A 595 -7.89 23.64 -6.70
C GLN A 595 -9.39 23.55 -7.09
N GLY A 596 -10.28 23.64 -6.10
CA GLY A 596 -11.74 23.56 -6.29
C GLY A 596 -12.31 22.15 -6.54
N LYS A 597 -11.48 21.09 -6.52
CA LYS A 597 -11.91 19.69 -6.67
C LYS A 597 -11.72 18.93 -5.36
N PRO A 598 -12.61 17.98 -5.00
CA PRO A 598 -12.38 17.10 -3.85
C PRO A 598 -11.15 16.23 -4.10
N GLY A 599 -10.14 16.33 -3.23
CA GLY A 599 -8.87 15.60 -3.37
C GLY A 599 -8.64 14.53 -2.31
N ILE A 600 -9.27 14.67 -1.14
CA ILE A 600 -9.11 13.79 0.03
C ILE A 600 -10.47 13.52 0.66
N LEU A 601 -10.79 12.25 0.96
CA LEU A 601 -11.80 11.83 1.92
C LEU A 601 -11.16 11.71 3.30
N THR A 602 -11.62 12.55 4.23
CA THR A 602 -11.06 12.67 5.58
C THR A 602 -11.59 11.61 6.55
N LYS A 603 -12.69 10.95 6.19
CA LYS A 603 -13.38 9.92 6.99
C LYS A 603 -13.57 8.64 6.15
N PRO A 604 -13.62 7.46 6.79
CA PRO A 604 -14.03 6.21 6.15
C PRO A 604 -15.46 6.30 5.59
N THR A 605 -15.58 6.28 4.26
CA THR A 605 -16.85 6.36 3.54
C THR A 605 -17.20 5.00 2.94
N VAL A 606 -18.48 4.60 3.02
CA VAL A 606 -18.96 3.34 2.44
C VAL A 606 -18.98 3.43 0.92
N VAL A 607 -18.32 2.50 0.24
CA VAL A 607 -18.37 2.37 -1.23
C VAL A 607 -19.74 1.78 -1.63
N PRO A 608 -20.54 2.47 -2.45
CA PRO A 608 -21.90 2.03 -2.75
C PRO A 608 -21.94 0.83 -3.71
N GLY A 609 -22.99 0.02 -3.59
CA GLY A 609 -23.30 -1.06 -4.55
C GLY A 609 -22.44 -2.32 -4.45
N ILE A 610 -21.59 -2.45 -3.41
CA ILE A 610 -20.69 -3.59 -3.25
C ILE A 610 -20.65 -4.12 -1.82
N SER A 611 -20.47 -5.43 -1.67
CA SER A 611 -20.18 -6.07 -0.38
C SER A 611 -19.02 -7.05 -0.55
N ALA A 612 -18.03 -6.99 0.35
CA ALA A 612 -16.75 -7.70 0.20
C ALA A 612 -16.36 -8.55 1.41
N THR A 613 -15.54 -9.58 1.16
CA THR A 613 -14.94 -10.42 2.18
C THR A 613 -13.42 -10.31 2.24
N VAL A 614 -12.76 -9.84 1.17
CA VAL A 614 -11.32 -9.58 1.07
C VAL A 614 -11.10 -8.28 0.30
N VAL A 615 -10.12 -7.47 0.72
CA VAL A 615 -9.73 -6.21 0.07
C VAL A 615 -8.23 -6.17 -0.23
N ALA A 616 -7.86 -5.45 -1.29
CA ALA A 616 -6.50 -5.11 -1.66
C ALA A 616 -6.43 -3.68 -2.23
N ALA A 617 -5.31 -3.01 -1.98
CA ALA A 617 -4.95 -1.72 -2.55
C ALA A 617 -3.58 -1.84 -3.23
N GLY A 618 -3.46 -1.26 -4.43
CA GLY A 618 -2.20 -1.03 -5.12
C GLY A 618 -1.68 0.37 -4.85
N ILE A 619 -0.99 0.98 -5.81
CA ILE A 619 -0.52 2.36 -5.67
C ILE A 619 -1.71 3.34 -5.58
N ASP A 620 -2.52 3.37 -6.65
CA ASP A 620 -3.66 4.28 -6.86
C ASP A 620 -4.92 3.51 -7.34
N ASN A 621 -4.98 2.20 -7.07
CA ASN A 621 -6.08 1.33 -7.50
C ASN A 621 -6.51 0.38 -6.38
N SER A 622 -7.73 -0.14 -6.49
CA SER A 622 -8.35 -1.00 -5.47
C SER A 622 -8.96 -2.25 -6.10
N MET A 623 -8.91 -3.37 -5.37
CA MET A 623 -9.54 -4.64 -5.73
C MET A 623 -10.22 -5.24 -4.51
N VAL A 624 -11.37 -5.88 -4.70
CA VAL A 624 -12.06 -6.63 -3.63
C VAL A 624 -12.63 -7.94 -4.14
N VAL A 625 -12.72 -8.95 -3.26
CA VAL A 625 -13.49 -10.18 -3.45
C VAL A 625 -14.82 -10.03 -2.73
N SER A 626 -15.93 -10.36 -3.40
CA SER A 626 -17.28 -10.27 -2.84
C SER A 626 -17.57 -11.33 -1.76
N LYS A 627 -18.83 -11.53 -1.35
CA LYS A 627 -19.24 -12.69 -0.52
C LYS A 627 -19.39 -13.96 -1.36
N GLU A 628 -19.80 -13.78 -2.60
CA GLU A 628 -20.00 -14.79 -3.64
C GLU A 628 -18.68 -15.24 -4.27
N GLY A 629 -17.61 -14.43 -4.11
CA GLY A 629 -16.27 -14.69 -4.64
C GLY A 629 -16.01 -14.08 -6.02
N THR A 630 -16.85 -13.15 -6.49
CA THR A 630 -16.55 -12.34 -7.68
C THR A 630 -15.58 -11.22 -7.32
N VAL A 631 -14.77 -10.77 -8.28
CA VAL A 631 -13.80 -9.69 -8.06
C VAL A 631 -14.28 -8.40 -8.71
N TYR A 632 -14.15 -7.30 -7.99
CA TYR A 632 -14.40 -5.94 -8.51
C TYR A 632 -13.13 -5.10 -8.36
N ALA A 633 -12.89 -4.23 -9.34
CA ALA A 633 -11.75 -3.30 -9.33
C ALA A 633 -12.18 -1.88 -9.70
N TRP A 634 -11.41 -0.88 -9.24
CA TRP A 634 -11.59 0.54 -9.59
C TRP A 634 -10.32 1.36 -9.34
N GLY A 635 -10.37 2.66 -9.64
CA GLY A 635 -9.25 3.59 -9.55
C GLY A 635 -8.38 3.59 -10.80
N PHE A 636 -7.11 3.95 -10.64
CA PHE A 636 -6.18 4.15 -11.76
C PHE A 636 -5.91 2.85 -12.52
N SER A 637 -6.10 2.87 -13.85
CA SER A 637 -6.06 1.65 -14.68
C SER A 637 -4.94 1.60 -15.70
N ALA A 638 -4.00 2.55 -15.71
CA ALA A 638 -2.87 2.50 -16.63
C ALA A 638 -2.03 1.23 -16.42
N SER A 639 -1.40 0.75 -17.49
CA SER A 639 -0.81 -0.59 -17.58
C SER A 639 -1.81 -1.75 -17.39
N PHE A 640 -3.13 -1.50 -17.45
CA PHE A 640 -4.21 -2.48 -17.23
C PHE A 640 -4.26 -3.11 -15.82
N ARG A 641 -3.69 -2.44 -14.81
CA ARG A 641 -3.53 -2.96 -13.43
C ARG A 641 -4.83 -3.36 -12.70
N THR A 642 -5.99 -2.96 -13.21
CA THR A 642 -7.32 -3.35 -12.70
C THR A 642 -7.84 -4.69 -13.26
N GLY A 643 -7.24 -5.21 -14.33
CA GLY A 643 -7.75 -6.37 -15.06
C GLY A 643 -9.05 -6.12 -15.84
N LEU A 644 -9.45 -4.85 -16.07
CA LEU A 644 -10.71 -4.49 -16.73
C LEU A 644 -10.59 -4.22 -18.25
N GLY A 645 -9.44 -4.46 -18.86
CA GLY A 645 -9.23 -4.23 -20.30
C GLY A 645 -9.25 -2.77 -20.72
N THR A 646 -9.04 -1.85 -19.78
CA THR A 646 -8.98 -0.40 -20.00
C THR A 646 -7.71 0.17 -19.38
N VAL A 647 -7.14 1.20 -20.03
CA VAL A 647 -6.08 2.04 -19.45
C VAL A 647 -6.63 3.28 -18.74
N ASN A 648 -7.88 3.65 -19.01
CA ASN A 648 -8.56 4.80 -18.38
C ASN A 648 -9.00 4.42 -16.96
N SER A 649 -8.89 5.37 -16.02
CA SER A 649 -9.36 5.21 -14.64
C SER A 649 -10.83 4.80 -14.56
N VAL A 650 -11.14 4.05 -13.52
CA VAL A 650 -12.43 3.37 -13.35
C VAL A 650 -13.16 3.97 -12.15
N THR A 651 -14.23 4.72 -12.42
CA THR A 651 -14.94 5.59 -11.46
C THR A 651 -15.69 4.87 -10.35
N ARG A 652 -16.04 3.59 -10.52
CA ARG A 652 -16.87 2.78 -9.61
C ARG A 652 -16.46 1.31 -9.63
N PRO A 653 -16.62 0.53 -8.54
CA PRO A 653 -16.34 -0.90 -8.51
C PRO A 653 -16.96 -1.65 -9.70
N THR A 654 -16.12 -2.11 -10.61
CA THR A 654 -16.53 -2.76 -11.86
C THR A 654 -16.12 -4.22 -11.82
N LEU A 655 -17.03 -5.11 -12.24
CA LEU A 655 -16.85 -6.56 -12.22
C LEU A 655 -15.69 -6.98 -13.14
N VAL A 656 -14.68 -7.64 -12.57
CA VAL A 656 -13.52 -8.17 -13.29
C VAL A 656 -13.86 -9.56 -13.82
N GLU A 657 -14.59 -9.61 -14.94
CA GLU A 657 -14.94 -10.85 -15.63
C GLU A 657 -14.19 -11.01 -16.97
N ASN A 658 -13.77 -12.24 -17.26
CA ASN A 658 -13.44 -12.75 -18.60
C ASN A 658 -13.61 -14.28 -18.61
N SER A 659 -13.36 -14.94 -19.74
CA SER A 659 -13.45 -16.39 -19.87
C SER A 659 -12.53 -17.21 -18.94
N ALA A 660 -11.46 -16.63 -18.40
CA ALA A 660 -10.54 -17.33 -17.50
C ALA A 660 -11.07 -17.42 -16.06
N VAL A 661 -11.79 -16.39 -15.58
CA VAL A 661 -12.34 -16.33 -14.21
C VAL A 661 -13.86 -16.50 -14.14
N LYS A 662 -14.58 -16.51 -15.28
CA LYS A 662 -16.04 -16.70 -15.31
C LYS A 662 -16.45 -18.00 -14.61
N GLY A 663 -17.38 -17.89 -13.67
CA GLY A 663 -17.87 -19.02 -12.87
C GLY A 663 -16.89 -19.53 -11.80
N LYS A 664 -15.68 -18.97 -11.68
CA LYS A 664 -14.71 -19.32 -10.64
C LYS A 664 -14.85 -18.41 -9.42
N ARG A 665 -14.79 -19.01 -8.24
CA ARG A 665 -14.89 -18.31 -6.95
C ARG A 665 -13.49 -17.92 -6.46
N MET A 666 -13.18 -16.62 -6.47
CA MET A 666 -11.93 -16.12 -5.90
C MET A 666 -11.97 -16.11 -4.37
N THR A 667 -10.82 -16.29 -3.73
CA THR A 667 -10.61 -16.19 -2.28
C THR A 667 -9.47 -15.23 -1.91
N PHE A 668 -8.68 -14.78 -2.90
CA PHE A 668 -7.56 -13.86 -2.72
C PHE A 668 -7.50 -12.82 -3.85
N VAL A 669 -7.14 -11.59 -3.47
CA VAL A 669 -6.69 -10.52 -4.38
C VAL A 669 -5.46 -9.84 -3.78
N GLY A 670 -4.52 -9.44 -4.63
CA GLY A 670 -3.35 -8.67 -4.27
C GLY A 670 -2.94 -7.72 -5.39
N CYS A 671 -2.57 -6.50 -5.04
CA CYS A 671 -2.07 -5.50 -5.98
C CYS A 671 -0.58 -5.25 -5.72
N GLY A 672 0.20 -5.21 -6.80
CA GLY A 672 1.55 -4.68 -6.81
C GLY A 672 1.61 -3.25 -7.34
N GLY A 673 2.78 -2.85 -7.83
CA GLY A 673 3.05 -1.51 -8.34
C GLY A 673 2.30 -1.19 -9.64
N GLN A 674 2.26 -2.14 -10.59
CA GLN A 674 1.60 -1.98 -11.89
C GLN A 674 0.83 -3.22 -12.37
N PHE A 675 0.61 -4.18 -11.47
CA PHE A 675 -0.07 -5.44 -11.74
C PHE A 675 -1.00 -5.86 -10.60
N GLY A 676 -1.92 -6.76 -10.90
CA GLY A 676 -2.85 -7.39 -9.97
C GLY A 676 -2.83 -8.90 -10.09
N VAL A 677 -2.97 -9.59 -8.96
CA VAL A 677 -3.05 -11.04 -8.83
C VAL A 677 -4.38 -11.40 -8.18
N LEU A 678 -5.13 -12.29 -8.83
CA LEU A 678 -6.36 -12.89 -8.32
C LEU A 678 -6.08 -14.37 -8.09
N ALA A 679 -6.61 -14.96 -7.04
CA ALA A 679 -6.58 -16.41 -6.87
C ALA A 679 -7.84 -16.94 -6.18
N GLY A 680 -8.19 -18.19 -6.49
CA GLY A 680 -9.31 -18.93 -5.93
C GLY A 680 -8.98 -20.42 -5.89
N PRO A 681 -9.79 -21.26 -5.21
CA PRO A 681 -9.48 -22.68 -5.07
C PRO A 681 -9.29 -23.38 -6.43
N GLU A 682 -8.31 -24.30 -6.50
CA GLU A 682 -8.06 -25.14 -7.67
C GLU A 682 -9.33 -25.96 -8.01
N ASN A 683 -9.89 -25.74 -9.21
CA ASN A 683 -11.05 -26.51 -9.68
C ASN A 683 -10.64 -27.98 -9.84
N ARG A 684 -11.30 -28.88 -9.12
CA ARG A 684 -11.16 -30.34 -9.20
C ARG A 684 -12.20 -30.96 -10.12
#